data_AF-A0A2T4X4V6-F1
#
_entry.id   AF-A0A2T4X4V6-F1
#
_cell.length_a   1.000
_cell.length_b   1.000
_cell.length_c   1.000
_cell.angle_alpha   90.00
_cell.angle_beta   90.00
_cell.angle_gamma   90.00
#
_symmetry.space_group_name_H-M   'P 1'
#
loop_
_entity.id
_entity.type
_entity.pdbx_description
1 polymer ?
#
loop_
_entity_poly.entity_id
_entity_poly.type
_entity_poly.pdbx_seq_one_letter_code
_entity_poly.pdbx_strand_id
1 'polypeptide(L)'
;MIKDYLKKVFISLLVFSCVYSMHAQIGTFPYVEDFESGTGGWTVHGNNPSWELGTPANTQTINQAASGDNAWVTNLDGDYNNLDQSWVESPPFDLSALTNPVIQLNIWWSLETVWDGAYVESSIDDGSSWQIIGGVGTGLNWYTHTDIYPGINTDAWSNNSSGWKTAANYITNLAGQSNVKFRIYLLSNNNTTREGVAFDDFLIYDRPANILIPDSEFEQYLVNSGKDTDGSVNGQIAEEDCLTISSLSPSNYDIEDFEGLQYFTGLSNFSMSGNTSGSINTIDFSGNSNLLELFIYGPSNISDINFGINPRLDTISISGNGSNFSTIDLSNIFKLGALSLSNLGLTALNLEHNKHLYSIDLSNNPLNTLNTPLLPNLDNLDVSNTLLSLLDVSWFDNLATLNTSFTNIVNLDLSYNPNIQTLIANNGLLQSANLQISSDGRESQRGSFEIANVDLQNNPNLACILVNNVFLAENNSNWFKDNTATYIDTQNVQLLTSAQNVEEFFEDDLDQIILTDWLNNNGGATVATDCMDLTWNYIVSETYFDEDGDFFDDDLLLDVDFGYNNGSGFVILSSAQFTYYDLPIIGFGNGSNGALCDIESYELQTLFEVDITAPSYSNSNIIVTVSPNSDGFGDTGGSISKTKVDFPDKGAGNYTFIYDVNVRTNISAGNFSTSFDSSAEFFVNEVNITFNSGEDRMVPICTGGSLSIQELTDALKITPSLSSNPPQDGFDPNDYWFDSEGNNITSPVGAGAYTFDPTIVFELSGCPFTITTLTLVEYNDLTAGPDVIANDPSSYKCGDTISFNLNDYLDVSAGLNGDWYLGFDLIPNGIIEFSNFGAGSFTKTYNYRIQESSCWPADEAVYEIAYNVIERSAGLDGTLLIENGTTVTEEALFAALLGSPDSNGIWSPALAGAGIYTYTIQATTGCLEQTASVTVSISISDLRIKTYLQGASLNPNTGEETLMRDDLRVLGYIPLISPYADLLTCEASVFTPTGPDAIVDWIWVELRDANDNTAILASKSALLQRDGDIVDVDGLSSLSFDFASGNYYIVLNHRNHLGIMTATSIVLNESTSIVDFTDAGQSTYGNLARTSSGMPINILGMWTGDGTGDGKVSFSEETNKTLIDVILEPSNITFSSNYDFVNGYYDSDALLDGNVSFSGEVNQVLLSVILFPGNVTYSSQYNEFVEQLPSPSNMRSQATLEQNQIRALQAEEIKNN
;
A
#
# COMPACT_ATOMS: atom_id res chain seq x y z
N MET A 1 0.09 -72.90 2.03
CA MET A 1 -1.13 -72.42 2.73
C MET A 1 -0.85 -71.91 4.15
N ILE A 2 -0.75 -72.73 5.21
CA ILE A 2 -0.49 -72.18 6.58
C ILE A 2 0.89 -71.49 6.68
N LYS A 3 1.92 -72.00 5.98
CA LYS A 3 3.24 -71.35 5.91
C LYS A 3 3.26 -70.03 5.11
N ASP A 4 2.39 -69.88 4.11
CA ASP A 4 2.29 -68.64 3.32
C ASP A 4 1.48 -67.59 4.05
N TYR A 5 0.46 -68.01 4.80
CA TYR A 5 -0.31 -67.14 5.68
C TYR A 5 0.55 -66.62 6.84
N LEU A 6 1.36 -67.48 7.45
CA LEU A 6 2.31 -67.06 8.50
C LEU A 6 3.44 -66.18 7.95
N LYS A 7 3.94 -66.39 6.73
CA LYS A 7 4.91 -65.48 6.09
C LYS A 7 4.29 -64.11 5.78
N LYS A 8 3.05 -64.06 5.30
CA LYS A 8 2.36 -62.79 5.03
C LYS A 8 2.02 -62.03 6.32
N VAL A 9 1.65 -62.73 7.39
CA VAL A 9 1.43 -62.11 8.71
C VAL A 9 2.75 -61.65 9.34
N PHE A 10 3.85 -62.41 9.21
CA PHE A 10 5.18 -61.98 9.70
C PHE A 10 5.76 -60.81 8.88
N ILE A 11 5.53 -60.77 7.57
CA ILE A 11 5.94 -59.65 6.71
C ILE A 11 5.06 -58.42 6.97
N SER A 12 3.74 -58.58 7.18
CA SER A 12 2.90 -57.47 7.63
C SER A 12 3.29 -56.96 9.01
N LEU A 13 3.70 -57.81 9.95
CA LEU A 13 4.18 -57.39 11.28
C LEU A 13 5.58 -56.75 11.26
N LEU A 14 6.45 -57.13 10.31
CA LEU A 14 7.76 -56.48 10.09
C LEU A 14 7.65 -55.16 9.32
N VAL A 15 6.63 -55.02 8.46
CA VAL A 15 6.32 -53.75 7.76
C VAL A 15 5.57 -52.78 8.69
N PHE A 16 4.75 -53.28 9.63
CA PHE A 16 4.08 -52.42 10.62
C PHE A 16 4.99 -51.92 11.76
N SER A 17 6.19 -52.48 11.94
CA SER A 17 7.15 -52.01 12.96
C SER A 17 8.32 -51.20 12.38
N CYS A 18 8.31 -50.88 11.08
CA CYS A 18 9.39 -50.18 10.40
C CYS A 18 8.90 -48.95 9.60
N VAL A 19 7.75 -48.41 9.99
CA VAL A 19 7.27 -47.07 9.61
C VAL A 19 7.07 -46.29 10.90
N TYR A 20 8.15 -46.13 11.68
CA TYR A 20 8.27 -44.89 12.44
C TYR A 20 8.69 -43.86 11.40
N SER A 21 7.87 -42.83 11.24
CA SER A 21 8.17 -41.69 10.38
C SER A 21 9.55 -41.16 10.78
N MET A 22 10.58 -41.46 9.98
CA MET A 22 11.78 -40.62 9.99
C MET A 22 11.34 -39.37 9.25
N HIS A 23 10.78 -38.40 9.98
CA HIS A 23 10.65 -37.05 9.43
C HIS A 23 12.05 -36.59 9.03
N ALA A 24 12.16 -35.99 7.84
CA ALA A 24 13.42 -35.45 7.38
C ALA A 24 13.92 -34.41 8.40
N GLN A 25 15.20 -34.47 8.73
CA GLN A 25 15.82 -33.51 9.62
C GLN A 25 15.85 -32.12 8.95
N ILE A 26 15.41 -31.10 9.67
CA ILE A 26 15.37 -29.71 9.18
C ILE A 26 16.77 -29.09 9.33
N GLY A 27 17.42 -28.76 8.22
CA GLY A 27 18.77 -28.16 8.20
C GLY A 27 18.86 -26.84 7.43
N THR A 28 17.72 -26.31 6.98
CA THR A 28 17.64 -25.04 6.23
C THR A 28 17.03 -23.99 7.14
N PHE A 29 17.67 -22.81 7.21
CA PHE A 29 17.23 -21.69 8.03
C PHE A 29 17.20 -20.40 7.17
N PRO A 30 16.30 -19.44 7.43
CA PRO A 30 15.28 -19.47 8.48
C PRO A 30 14.24 -20.58 8.23
N TYR A 31 13.91 -21.34 9.27
CA TYR A 31 12.79 -22.26 9.25
C TYR A 31 11.56 -21.49 9.72
N VAL A 32 10.53 -21.42 8.90
CA VAL A 32 9.24 -20.78 9.20
C VAL A 32 8.17 -21.85 9.09
N GLU A 33 7.27 -21.88 10.06
CA GLU A 33 6.09 -22.75 10.07
C GLU A 33 4.87 -21.94 10.52
N ASP A 34 3.99 -21.66 9.57
CA ASP A 34 2.70 -20.96 9.74
C ASP A 34 1.52 -21.93 9.92
N PHE A 35 1.77 -23.24 9.82
CA PHE A 35 0.78 -24.32 9.97
C PHE A 35 -0.41 -24.32 8.98
N GLU A 36 -0.40 -23.47 7.96
CA GLU A 36 -1.47 -23.38 6.96
C GLU A 36 -1.49 -24.60 6.02
N SER A 37 -0.34 -25.25 5.87
CA SER A 37 -0.19 -26.49 5.11
C SER A 37 -0.37 -27.76 5.95
N GLY A 38 -0.85 -27.63 7.20
CA GLY A 38 -1.05 -28.71 8.15
C GLY A 38 0.02 -28.76 9.24
N THR A 39 0.32 -29.95 9.78
CA THR A 39 1.11 -30.03 11.03
C THR A 39 2.60 -29.71 10.90
N GLY A 40 3.16 -29.52 9.70
CA GLY A 40 4.60 -29.27 9.53
C GLY A 40 5.52 -30.38 10.07
N GLY A 41 4.99 -31.59 10.31
CA GLY A 41 5.69 -32.68 11.00
C GLY A 41 5.70 -32.59 12.53
N TRP A 42 5.05 -31.57 13.10
CA TRP A 42 4.81 -31.45 14.54
C TRP A 42 3.78 -32.48 15.01
N THR A 43 3.96 -32.98 16.24
CA THR A 43 3.16 -34.08 16.78
C THR A 43 2.80 -33.88 18.25
N VAL A 44 1.57 -34.23 18.61
CA VAL A 44 1.06 -34.12 20.00
C VAL A 44 1.43 -35.37 20.80
N HIS A 45 1.96 -35.17 22.02
CA HIS A 45 2.31 -36.22 22.97
C HIS A 45 1.92 -35.84 24.40
N GLY A 46 2.06 -36.80 25.32
CA GLY A 46 1.90 -36.57 26.76
C GLY A 46 0.62 -37.16 27.34
N ASN A 47 0.24 -36.71 28.54
CA ASN A 47 -0.89 -37.24 29.28
C ASN A 47 -2.07 -36.27 29.23
N ASN A 48 -3.23 -36.79 28.83
CA ASN A 48 -4.49 -36.05 28.72
C ASN A 48 -4.45 -34.83 27.79
N PRO A 49 -3.83 -34.93 26.59
CA PRO A 49 -3.61 -33.78 25.72
C PRO A 49 -4.91 -33.14 25.26
N SER A 50 -4.96 -31.81 25.30
CA SER A 50 -5.97 -31.01 24.63
C SER A 50 -5.47 -30.29 23.38
N TRP A 51 -4.21 -30.46 22.96
CA TRP A 51 -3.67 -29.81 21.75
C TRP A 51 -4.36 -30.27 20.47
N GLU A 52 -4.80 -29.30 19.67
CA GLU A 52 -5.46 -29.46 18.39
C GLU A 52 -4.90 -28.41 17.41
N LEU A 53 -4.75 -28.78 16.14
CA LEU A 53 -4.39 -27.84 15.07
C LEU A 53 -5.65 -27.48 14.30
N GLY A 54 -5.90 -26.20 14.11
CA GLY A 54 -7.02 -25.69 13.30
C GLY A 54 -7.34 -24.24 13.63
N THR A 55 -8.47 -23.75 13.13
CA THR A 55 -8.93 -22.38 13.39
C THR A 55 -9.46 -22.22 14.81
N PRO A 56 -8.86 -21.34 15.64
CA PRO A 56 -9.36 -21.10 16.99
C PRO A 56 -10.78 -20.54 16.92
N ALA A 57 -11.73 -21.19 17.59
CA ALA A 57 -13.16 -20.93 17.44
C ALA A 57 -13.83 -20.45 18.75
N ASN A 58 -13.04 -20.13 19.78
CA ASN A 58 -13.57 -19.66 21.05
C ASN A 58 -13.97 -18.18 20.97
N THR A 59 -15.12 -17.78 21.52
CA THR A 59 -15.62 -16.40 21.42
C THR A 59 -15.12 -15.46 22.51
N GLN A 60 -14.30 -15.92 23.46
CA GLN A 60 -13.96 -15.15 24.67
C GLN A 60 -12.50 -14.71 24.76
N THR A 61 -11.52 -15.59 24.49
CA THR A 61 -10.10 -15.23 24.52
C THR A 61 -9.39 -15.62 23.23
N ILE A 62 -8.99 -16.89 23.06
CA ILE A 62 -8.22 -17.36 21.90
C ILE A 62 -9.18 -17.64 20.74
N ASN A 63 -9.40 -16.63 19.90
CA ASN A 63 -10.49 -16.58 18.94
C ASN A 63 -10.07 -16.46 17.46
N GLN A 64 -8.77 -16.46 17.19
CA GLN A 64 -8.19 -16.38 15.85
C GLN A 64 -6.75 -16.88 15.86
N ALA A 65 -6.24 -17.35 14.72
CA ALA A 65 -4.82 -17.64 14.50
C ALA A 65 -3.99 -16.34 14.52
N ALA A 66 -2.66 -16.44 14.60
CA ALA A 66 -1.79 -15.27 14.58
C ALA A 66 -1.57 -14.79 13.14
N SER A 67 -1.44 -15.73 12.21
CA SER A 67 -1.49 -15.53 10.78
C SER A 67 -2.37 -16.60 10.13
N GLY A 68 -2.88 -16.34 8.92
CA GLY A 68 -3.76 -17.29 8.22
C GLY A 68 -4.97 -17.73 9.05
N ASP A 69 -5.32 -19.00 8.92
CA ASP A 69 -6.49 -19.60 9.55
C ASP A 69 -6.16 -20.62 10.66
N ASN A 70 -4.98 -21.27 10.68
CA ASN A 70 -4.68 -22.37 11.59
C ASN A 70 -3.64 -22.01 12.65
N ALA A 71 -3.87 -22.46 13.88
CA ALA A 71 -2.86 -22.42 14.93
C ALA A 71 -2.94 -23.68 15.80
N TRP A 72 -1.86 -24.02 16.51
CA TRP A 72 -1.92 -25.05 17.54
C TRP A 72 -2.55 -24.46 18.80
N VAL A 73 -3.69 -25.00 19.23
CA VAL A 73 -4.43 -24.53 20.41
C VAL A 73 -4.72 -25.68 21.36
N THR A 74 -4.65 -25.45 22.66
CA THR A 74 -5.13 -26.39 23.67
C THR A 74 -6.66 -26.32 23.75
N ASN A 75 -7.34 -27.06 22.87
CA ASN A 75 -8.78 -27.10 22.61
C ASN A 75 -9.27 -25.91 21.77
N LEU A 76 -9.71 -26.17 20.53
CA LEU A 76 -10.09 -25.10 19.58
C LEU A 76 -11.34 -24.32 19.98
N ASP A 77 -12.26 -24.93 20.73
CA ASP A 77 -13.57 -24.34 21.06
C ASP A 77 -13.90 -24.31 22.56
N GLY A 78 -12.88 -24.50 23.42
CA GLY A 78 -13.11 -24.59 24.86
C GLY A 78 -11.86 -24.52 25.73
N ASP A 79 -12.02 -24.94 26.98
CA ASP A 79 -10.93 -24.95 27.95
C ASP A 79 -10.00 -26.17 27.77
N TYR A 80 -8.72 -26.03 28.16
CA TYR A 80 -7.80 -27.17 28.27
C TYR A 80 -8.25 -28.15 29.35
N ASN A 81 -7.75 -29.39 29.30
CA ASN A 81 -8.14 -30.41 30.25
C ASN A 81 -7.49 -30.23 31.63
N ASN A 82 -8.19 -30.60 32.70
CA ASN A 82 -7.56 -30.77 34.02
C ASN A 82 -6.46 -31.84 33.96
N LEU A 83 -5.36 -31.64 34.68
CA LEU A 83 -4.19 -32.53 34.72
C LEU A 83 -3.59 -32.81 33.34
N ASP A 84 -3.77 -31.88 32.40
CA ASP A 84 -3.07 -31.88 31.13
C ASP A 84 -1.56 -31.69 31.36
N GLN A 85 -0.80 -32.70 30.94
CA GLN A 85 0.65 -32.73 30.93
C GLN A 85 1.10 -33.17 29.54
N SER A 86 0.79 -32.35 28.55
CA SER A 86 1.01 -32.63 27.14
C SER A 86 1.83 -31.58 26.44
N TRP A 87 2.31 -31.91 25.25
CA TRP A 87 3.12 -31.02 24.45
C TRP A 87 2.95 -31.28 22.95
N VAL A 88 3.24 -30.26 22.16
CA VAL A 88 3.45 -30.40 20.71
C VAL A 88 4.97 -30.43 20.47
N GLU A 89 5.45 -31.53 19.89
CA GLU A 89 6.87 -31.79 19.61
C GLU A 89 7.20 -31.54 18.13
N SER A 90 8.29 -30.84 17.89
CA SER A 90 8.79 -30.52 16.56
C SER A 90 9.48 -31.71 15.87
N PRO A 91 9.67 -31.66 14.54
CA PRO A 91 10.71 -32.44 13.86
C PRO A 91 12.12 -32.15 14.43
N PRO A 92 13.12 -33.02 14.18
CA PRO A 92 14.50 -32.74 14.55
C PRO A 92 15.14 -31.67 13.64
N PHE A 93 15.87 -30.74 14.24
CA PHE A 93 16.63 -29.68 13.60
C PHE A 93 18.14 -29.98 13.64
N ASP A 94 18.86 -29.59 12.60
CA ASP A 94 20.32 -29.55 12.55
C ASP A 94 20.79 -28.10 12.69
N LEU A 95 21.08 -27.67 13.92
CA LEU A 95 21.59 -26.32 14.20
C LEU A 95 23.12 -26.23 14.07
N SER A 96 23.78 -27.22 13.45
CA SER A 96 25.24 -27.28 13.41
C SER A 96 25.89 -26.14 12.61
N ALA A 97 25.14 -25.57 11.67
CA ALA A 97 25.59 -24.43 10.86
C ALA A 97 25.31 -23.06 11.50
N LEU A 98 24.48 -22.99 12.55
CA LEU A 98 24.08 -21.72 13.17
C LEU A 98 25.04 -21.30 14.28
N THR A 99 25.31 -20.01 14.37
CA THR A 99 26.25 -19.43 15.33
C THR A 99 25.54 -18.74 16.50
N ASN A 100 24.50 -17.94 16.20
CA ASN A 100 23.65 -17.25 17.14
C ASN A 100 22.15 -17.53 16.90
N PRO A 101 21.71 -18.79 17.04
CA PRO A 101 20.33 -19.15 16.74
C PRO A 101 19.33 -18.51 17.71
N VAL A 102 18.22 -18.04 17.15
CA VAL A 102 17.03 -17.54 17.84
C VAL A 102 15.86 -18.47 17.57
N ILE A 103 15.07 -18.72 18.60
CA ILE A 103 13.73 -19.32 18.49
C ILE A 103 12.70 -18.21 18.67
N GLN A 104 11.71 -18.15 17.80
CA GLN A 104 10.60 -17.21 17.85
C GLN A 104 9.28 -17.93 17.54
N LEU A 105 8.19 -17.47 18.15
CA LEU A 105 6.83 -17.91 17.86
C LEU A 105 5.84 -16.81 18.26
N ASN A 106 4.68 -16.76 17.61
CA ASN A 106 3.53 -16.07 18.15
C ASN A 106 2.83 -16.99 19.16
N ILE A 107 2.50 -16.46 20.34
CA ILE A 107 1.85 -17.23 21.41
C ILE A 107 0.77 -16.40 22.12
N TRP A 108 -0.38 -17.02 22.36
CA TRP A 108 -1.48 -16.46 23.15
C TRP A 108 -1.83 -17.43 24.27
N TRP A 109 -1.85 -16.96 25.52
CA TRP A 109 -2.24 -17.82 26.64
C TRP A 109 -3.29 -17.19 27.57
N SER A 110 -4.11 -18.06 28.16
CA SER A 110 -5.11 -17.83 29.20
C SER A 110 -5.11 -19.04 30.14
N LEU A 111 -4.34 -18.96 31.23
CA LEU A 111 -4.01 -20.05 32.16
C LEU A 111 -4.31 -19.65 33.62
N GLU A 112 -4.56 -20.64 34.49
CA GLU A 112 -4.68 -20.38 35.93
C GLU A 112 -3.35 -19.80 36.47
N THR A 113 -3.40 -18.58 36.99
CA THR A 113 -2.22 -17.84 37.45
C THR A 113 -1.41 -18.65 38.47
N VAL A 114 -0.12 -18.90 38.18
CA VAL A 114 0.87 -19.62 39.00
C VAL A 114 0.64 -21.13 39.13
N TRP A 115 -0.57 -21.62 38.87
CA TRP A 115 -0.89 -23.04 38.99
C TRP A 115 -0.76 -23.78 37.66
N ASP A 116 -1.12 -23.13 36.57
CA ASP A 116 -0.99 -23.70 35.25
C ASP A 116 -0.01 -22.86 34.44
N GLY A 117 0.76 -23.54 33.60
CA GLY A 117 1.84 -22.89 32.85
C GLY A 117 2.14 -23.60 31.54
N ALA A 118 2.63 -22.83 30.58
CA ALA A 118 3.25 -23.39 29.39
C ALA A 118 4.67 -22.88 29.20
N TYR A 119 5.54 -23.74 28.69
CA TYR A 119 6.95 -23.44 28.51
C TYR A 119 7.54 -24.23 27.33
N VAL A 120 8.68 -23.77 26.83
CA VAL A 120 9.39 -24.41 25.72
C VAL A 120 10.57 -25.21 26.25
N GLU A 121 10.73 -26.43 25.77
CA GLU A 121 11.92 -27.26 26.06
C GLU A 121 12.66 -27.63 24.77
N SER A 122 13.96 -27.88 24.92
CA SER A 122 14.80 -28.46 23.88
C SER A 122 15.42 -29.79 24.31
N SER A 123 15.72 -30.64 23.34
CA SER A 123 16.47 -31.88 23.51
C SER A 123 17.58 -31.96 22.47
N ILE A 124 18.75 -32.46 22.87
CA ILE A 124 19.91 -32.72 21.98
C ILE A 124 20.20 -34.23 21.82
N ASP A 125 19.34 -35.09 22.38
CA ASP A 125 19.52 -36.54 22.48
C ASP A 125 18.27 -37.31 22.03
N ASP A 126 17.61 -36.77 20.99
CA ASP A 126 16.42 -37.33 20.34
C ASP A 126 15.25 -37.55 21.31
N GLY A 127 15.04 -36.60 22.23
CA GLY A 127 13.96 -36.61 23.22
C GLY A 127 14.21 -37.50 24.44
N SER A 128 15.44 -38.02 24.62
CA SER A 128 15.79 -38.83 25.80
C SER A 128 15.86 -37.98 27.08
N SER A 129 16.28 -36.72 26.96
CA SER A 129 16.24 -35.69 28.00
C SER A 129 15.85 -34.34 27.42
N TRP A 130 15.25 -33.49 28.26
CA TRP A 130 14.69 -32.20 27.88
C TRP A 130 15.17 -31.11 28.86
N GLN A 131 15.42 -29.91 28.34
CA GLN A 131 15.81 -28.73 29.10
C GLN A 131 14.90 -27.55 28.75
N ILE A 132 14.43 -26.81 29.75
CA ILE A 132 13.63 -25.61 29.54
C ILE A 132 14.49 -24.52 28.90
N ILE A 133 13.94 -23.85 27.90
CA ILE A 133 14.56 -22.72 27.21
C ILE A 133 14.12 -21.43 27.91
N GLY A 134 15.09 -20.61 28.30
CA GLY A 134 14.85 -19.31 28.91
C GLY A 134 14.38 -19.37 30.37
N GLY A 135 14.04 -18.19 30.89
CA GLY A 135 13.52 -17.95 32.24
C GLY A 135 12.77 -16.62 32.27
N VAL A 136 12.14 -16.27 33.38
CA VAL A 136 11.49 -14.96 33.51
C VAL A 136 12.52 -13.84 33.34
N GLY A 137 12.25 -12.91 32.42
CA GLY A 137 13.14 -11.81 32.10
C GLY A 137 14.23 -12.14 31.08
N THR A 138 14.22 -13.33 30.47
CA THR A 138 15.03 -13.63 29.28
C THR A 138 14.18 -13.53 28.02
N GLY A 139 14.80 -13.17 26.89
CA GLY A 139 14.10 -13.07 25.60
C GLY A 139 13.02 -11.97 25.54
N LEU A 140 12.32 -11.90 24.41
CA LEU A 140 11.16 -11.06 24.19
C LEU A 140 9.89 -11.82 24.60
N ASN A 141 9.05 -11.22 25.45
CA ASN A 141 7.75 -11.78 25.90
C ASN A 141 7.80 -13.26 26.37
N TRP A 142 8.95 -13.75 26.85
CA TRP A 142 9.19 -15.19 26.92
C TRP A 142 8.57 -15.92 28.10
N TYR A 143 8.60 -15.41 29.34
CA TYR A 143 7.88 -16.01 30.47
C TYR A 143 7.40 -14.92 31.43
N THR A 144 6.28 -15.17 32.10
CA THR A 144 5.64 -14.17 33.00
C THR A 144 5.74 -14.54 34.47
N HIS A 145 5.97 -15.81 34.82
CA HIS A 145 5.94 -16.28 36.20
C HIS A 145 7.03 -17.32 36.47
N THR A 146 7.56 -17.29 37.70
CA THR A 146 8.47 -18.30 38.24
C THR A 146 7.71 -19.27 39.15
N ASP A 147 8.26 -20.48 39.34
CA ASP A 147 7.77 -21.48 40.31
C ASP A 147 6.31 -21.96 40.10
N ILE A 148 5.92 -22.32 38.88
CA ILE A 148 4.57 -22.85 38.57
C ILE A 148 4.29 -24.18 39.29
N TYR A 149 3.11 -24.38 39.88
CA TYR A 149 2.75 -25.63 40.60
C TYR A 149 1.71 -26.48 39.85
N PRO A 150 2.06 -27.71 39.40
CA PRO A 150 2.84 -28.68 40.18
C PRO A 150 4.34 -28.79 39.83
N GLY A 151 4.84 -28.01 38.87
CA GLY A 151 6.23 -28.04 38.41
C GLY A 151 7.19 -27.32 39.35
N ILE A 152 7.61 -27.96 40.44
CA ILE A 152 8.57 -27.38 41.42
C ILE A 152 9.74 -26.67 40.69
N ASN A 153 9.84 -25.35 40.85
CA ASN A 153 10.85 -24.45 40.25
C ASN A 153 10.83 -24.33 38.71
N THR A 154 9.65 -24.23 38.09
CA THR A 154 9.50 -24.07 36.64
C THR A 154 9.07 -22.65 36.28
N ASP A 155 9.84 -21.97 35.42
CA ASP A 155 9.46 -20.69 34.81
C ASP A 155 8.60 -20.96 33.57
N ALA A 156 7.50 -20.23 33.41
CA ALA A 156 6.54 -20.46 32.34
C ALA A 156 5.71 -19.21 32.01
N TRP A 157 5.02 -19.23 30.87
CA TRP A 157 3.84 -18.39 30.65
C TRP A 157 2.72 -18.86 31.57
N SER A 158 2.16 -17.95 32.34
CA SER A 158 0.97 -18.18 33.17
C SER A 158 0.14 -16.90 33.22
N ASN A 159 -1.08 -16.98 33.77
CA ASN A 159 -2.10 -15.93 33.69
C ASN A 159 -2.59 -15.70 32.25
N ASN A 160 -2.77 -14.45 31.80
CA ASN A 160 -3.35 -14.13 30.50
C ASN A 160 -2.49 -13.08 29.78
N SER A 161 -2.29 -13.25 28.47
CA SER A 161 -1.48 -12.35 27.62
C SER A 161 -2.23 -11.16 27.01
N SER A 162 -3.57 -11.19 27.04
CA SER A 162 -4.48 -10.24 26.40
C SER A 162 -4.22 -10.11 24.89
N GLY A 163 -4.18 -11.23 24.18
CA GLY A 163 -3.91 -11.31 22.75
C GLY A 163 -2.62 -12.06 22.42
N TRP A 164 -2.38 -12.26 21.12
CA TRP A 164 -1.12 -12.76 20.58
C TRP A 164 0.07 -11.91 21.03
N LYS A 165 1.18 -12.59 21.35
CA LYS A 165 2.49 -12.00 21.61
C LYS A 165 3.54 -12.72 20.78
N THR A 166 4.36 -11.97 20.06
CA THR A 166 5.60 -12.52 19.52
C THR A 166 6.56 -12.75 20.68
N ALA A 167 6.88 -14.00 20.94
CA ALA A 167 7.85 -14.42 21.94
C ALA A 167 9.10 -14.95 21.25
N ALA A 168 10.27 -14.48 21.68
CA ALA A 168 11.55 -14.92 21.13
C ALA A 168 12.60 -15.12 22.22
N ASN A 169 13.53 -16.07 22.05
CA ASN A 169 14.66 -16.26 22.95
C ASN A 169 15.92 -16.71 22.22
N TYR A 170 17.07 -16.44 22.84
CA TYR A 170 18.33 -16.97 22.37
C TYR A 170 18.45 -18.43 22.73
N ILE A 171 18.82 -19.24 21.75
CA ILE A 171 19.17 -20.66 21.93
C ILE A 171 20.63 -20.89 21.53
N THR A 172 21.49 -19.89 21.76
CA THR A 172 22.94 -19.92 21.48
C THR A 172 23.65 -21.11 22.11
N ASN A 173 23.15 -21.62 23.24
CA ASN A 173 23.65 -22.85 23.86
C ASN A 173 23.41 -24.12 23.04
N LEU A 174 22.52 -24.07 22.04
CA LEU A 174 22.21 -25.14 21.09
C LEU A 174 22.92 -24.95 19.74
N ALA A 175 23.64 -23.84 19.54
CA ALA A 175 24.47 -23.62 18.35
C ALA A 175 25.47 -24.77 18.17
N GLY A 176 25.70 -25.19 16.93
CA GLY A 176 26.63 -26.29 16.63
C GLY A 176 26.07 -27.70 16.89
N GLN A 177 24.84 -27.85 17.42
CA GLN A 177 24.24 -29.15 17.68
C GLN A 177 23.50 -29.68 16.45
N SER A 178 23.83 -30.91 16.03
CA SER A 178 23.30 -31.50 14.80
C SER A 178 22.04 -32.34 14.98
N ASN A 179 21.37 -32.27 16.13
CA ASN A 179 20.10 -32.98 16.38
C ASN A 179 19.38 -32.34 17.56
N VAL A 180 18.59 -31.31 17.29
CA VAL A 180 17.85 -30.54 18.29
C VAL A 180 16.35 -30.72 18.07
N LYS A 181 15.59 -31.02 19.11
CA LYS A 181 14.11 -31.01 19.05
C LYS A 181 13.57 -29.97 20.00
N PHE A 182 12.43 -29.38 19.67
CA PHE A 182 11.70 -28.45 20.52
C PHE A 182 10.34 -29.04 20.88
N ARG A 183 9.80 -28.61 22.02
CA ARG A 183 8.40 -28.86 22.34
C ARG A 183 7.80 -27.72 23.15
N ILE A 184 6.56 -27.38 22.83
CA ILE A 184 5.74 -26.45 23.61
C ILE A 184 4.91 -27.30 24.56
N TYR A 185 5.17 -27.15 25.87
CA TYR A 185 4.62 -28.00 26.92
C TYR A 185 3.54 -27.26 27.69
N LEU A 186 2.35 -27.84 27.85
CA LEU A 186 1.30 -27.40 28.78
C LEU A 186 1.37 -28.24 30.07
N LEU A 187 1.39 -27.57 31.21
CA LEU A 187 1.34 -28.17 32.53
C LEU A 187 0.18 -27.58 33.33
N SER A 188 -0.81 -28.41 33.65
CA SER A 188 -1.95 -28.01 34.49
C SER A 188 -2.14 -28.87 35.75
N ASN A 189 -2.82 -28.28 36.73
CA ASN A 189 -3.22 -28.92 37.98
C ASN A 189 -4.59 -29.63 37.85
N ASN A 190 -5.20 -30.05 38.96
CA ASN A 190 -6.50 -30.75 38.98
C ASN A 190 -7.71 -29.84 39.29
N ASN A 191 -7.53 -28.52 39.18
CA ASN A 191 -8.52 -27.49 39.43
C ASN A 191 -8.62 -26.56 38.21
N THR A 192 -9.46 -25.53 38.32
CA THR A 192 -9.76 -24.47 37.34
C THR A 192 -9.02 -24.54 36.00
N THR A 193 -9.73 -24.88 34.94
CA THR A 193 -9.25 -24.74 33.57
C THR A 193 -9.61 -23.37 33.00
N ARG A 194 -8.94 -22.98 31.93
CA ARG A 194 -9.22 -21.80 31.09
C ARG A 194 -9.01 -22.20 29.64
N GLU A 195 -9.06 -21.26 28.70
CA GLU A 195 -8.88 -21.53 27.26
C GLU A 195 -7.49 -22.04 26.89
N GLY A 196 -6.48 -21.79 27.72
CA GLY A 196 -5.18 -22.46 27.61
C GLY A 196 -4.17 -21.70 26.77
N VAL A 197 -3.55 -22.34 25.80
CA VAL A 197 -2.43 -21.80 25.03
C VAL A 197 -2.63 -22.07 23.55
N ALA A 198 -2.38 -21.05 22.75
CA ALA A 198 -2.21 -21.14 21.31
C ALA A 198 -0.81 -20.71 20.90
N PHE A 199 -0.21 -21.37 19.92
CA PHE A 199 0.99 -20.90 19.26
C PHE A 199 0.91 -21.05 17.74
N ASP A 200 1.63 -20.18 17.07
CA ASP A 200 1.62 -20.00 15.62
C ASP A 200 2.92 -19.31 15.15
N ASP A 201 3.16 -19.23 13.85
CA ASP A 201 4.33 -18.58 13.21
C ASP A 201 5.67 -18.98 13.85
N PHE A 202 5.93 -20.29 13.95
CA PHE A 202 7.14 -20.80 14.59
C PHE A 202 8.36 -20.60 13.70
N LEU A 203 9.38 -19.92 14.23
CA LEU A 203 10.54 -19.48 13.50
C LEU A 203 11.85 -19.87 14.21
N ILE A 204 12.80 -20.42 13.46
CA ILE A 204 14.21 -20.54 13.87
C ILE A 204 15.09 -19.90 12.81
N TYR A 205 15.97 -19.01 13.23
CA TYR A 205 16.90 -18.33 12.34
C TYR A 205 18.24 -18.09 13.03
N ASP A 206 19.28 -17.87 12.22
CA ASP A 206 20.58 -17.43 12.72
C ASP A 206 20.65 -15.91 12.73
N ARG A 207 21.15 -15.35 13.81
CA ARG A 207 21.19 -13.91 14.02
C ARG A 207 22.58 -13.35 13.67
N PRO A 208 22.67 -12.24 12.91
CA PRO A 208 23.97 -11.65 12.58
C PRO A 208 24.68 -11.18 13.85
N ALA A 209 25.96 -11.54 14.03
CA ALA A 209 26.73 -11.12 15.21
C ALA A 209 27.00 -9.60 15.23
N ASN A 210 27.16 -9.02 14.04
CA ASN A 210 27.35 -7.60 13.82
C ASN A 210 26.32 -7.11 12.79
N ILE A 211 25.74 -5.95 13.04
CA ILE A 211 24.84 -5.25 12.13
C ILE A 211 25.67 -4.34 11.24
N LEU A 212 25.40 -4.37 9.93
CA LEU A 212 26.06 -3.49 8.98
C LEU A 212 25.56 -2.05 9.18
N ILE A 213 26.49 -1.10 9.26
CA ILE A 213 26.23 0.34 9.28
C ILE A 213 27.08 0.93 8.13
N PRO A 214 26.59 0.91 6.88
CA PRO A 214 27.39 1.29 5.72
C PRO A 214 27.86 2.75 5.73
N ASP A 215 27.06 3.64 6.32
CA ASP A 215 27.35 5.06 6.41
C ASP A 215 28.31 5.35 7.56
N SER A 216 29.52 5.81 7.21
CA SER A 216 30.55 6.11 8.20
C SER A 216 30.17 7.28 9.12
N GLU A 217 29.33 8.23 8.69
CA GLU A 217 28.88 9.33 9.56
C GLU A 217 27.83 8.83 10.58
N PHE A 218 26.96 7.89 10.18
CA PHE A 218 26.02 7.25 11.11
C PHE A 218 26.77 6.43 12.16
N GLU A 219 27.74 5.60 11.73
CA GLU A 219 28.59 4.85 12.65
C GLU A 219 29.44 5.78 13.53
N GLN A 220 30.02 6.84 12.95
CA GLN A 220 30.80 7.83 13.69
C GLN A 220 29.97 8.50 14.79
N TYR A 221 28.68 8.75 14.54
CA TYR A 221 27.73 9.19 15.57
C TYR A 221 27.55 8.14 16.67
N LEU A 222 27.36 6.86 16.32
CA LEU A 222 27.20 5.77 17.27
C LEU A 222 28.43 5.63 18.17
N VAL A 223 29.63 5.69 17.60
CA VAL A 223 30.92 5.71 18.32
C VAL A 223 31.04 6.95 19.23
N ASN A 224 30.82 8.15 18.69
CA ASN A 224 30.94 9.41 19.46
C ASN A 224 29.95 9.49 20.61
N SER A 225 28.78 8.88 20.45
CA SER A 225 27.73 8.84 21.47
C SER A 225 27.89 7.67 22.45
N GLY A 226 28.98 6.88 22.32
CA GLY A 226 29.31 5.75 23.18
C GLY A 226 28.31 4.60 23.09
N LYS A 227 27.61 4.49 21.96
CA LYS A 227 26.64 3.43 21.67
C LYS A 227 27.30 2.22 21.04
N ASP A 228 28.26 2.45 20.17
CA ASP A 228 29.11 1.39 19.65
C ASP A 228 30.26 1.12 20.63
N THR A 229 30.25 -0.07 21.23
CA THR A 229 31.14 -0.42 22.34
C THR A 229 32.57 -0.74 21.93
N ASP A 230 32.81 -1.09 20.66
CA ASP A 230 34.17 -1.33 20.19
C ASP A 230 34.94 -0.02 19.91
N GLY A 231 34.19 1.09 19.79
CA GLY A 231 34.69 2.45 19.65
C GLY A 231 35.41 2.72 18.32
N SER A 232 35.16 1.93 17.28
CA SER A 232 35.82 1.98 15.98
C SER A 232 34.80 2.20 14.86
N VAL A 233 35.10 3.07 13.91
CA VAL A 233 34.29 3.22 12.68
C VAL A 233 34.78 2.15 11.70
N ASN A 234 34.11 1.00 11.66
CA ASN A 234 34.48 -0.19 10.91
C ASN A 234 33.40 -0.71 9.93
N GLY A 235 32.31 0.05 9.77
CA GLY A 235 31.13 -0.26 8.99
C GLY A 235 30.13 -1.18 9.69
N GLN A 236 30.27 -1.42 10.99
CA GLN A 236 29.46 -2.39 11.73
C GLN A 236 29.27 -1.98 13.20
N ILE A 237 28.14 -2.37 13.77
CA ILE A 237 27.89 -2.28 15.21
C ILE A 237 27.55 -3.65 15.77
N ALA A 238 27.99 -3.94 17.00
CA ALA A 238 27.58 -5.15 17.68
C ALA A 238 26.05 -5.13 17.89
N GLU A 239 25.36 -6.21 17.54
CA GLU A 239 23.90 -6.23 17.67
C GLU A 239 23.45 -6.08 19.14
N GLU A 240 24.25 -6.57 20.09
CA GLU A 240 23.99 -6.39 21.52
C GLU A 240 23.90 -4.91 21.92
N ASP A 241 24.64 -4.03 21.23
CA ASP A 241 24.56 -2.60 21.45
C ASP A 241 23.23 -2.04 20.92
N CYS A 242 22.83 -2.43 19.70
CA CYS A 242 21.57 -2.01 19.06
C CYS A 242 20.35 -2.26 19.95
N LEU A 243 20.27 -3.43 20.58
CA LEU A 243 19.13 -3.85 21.39
C LEU A 243 18.94 -3.05 22.69
N THR A 244 20.01 -2.46 23.21
CA THR A 244 19.97 -1.70 24.47
C THR A 244 19.70 -0.20 24.26
N ILE A 245 19.77 0.27 23.02
CA ILE A 245 19.65 1.68 22.68
C ILE A 245 18.17 2.05 22.60
N SER A 246 17.74 2.92 23.52
CA SER A 246 16.36 3.43 23.59
C SER A 246 16.17 4.80 22.95
N SER A 247 17.26 5.50 22.62
CA SER A 247 17.21 6.81 21.96
C SER A 247 18.42 7.06 21.07
N LEU A 248 18.14 7.56 19.87
CA LEU A 248 19.13 8.04 18.90
C LEU A 248 18.84 9.50 18.56
N SER A 249 19.90 10.30 18.52
CA SER A 249 19.83 11.70 18.12
C SER A 249 21.07 12.15 17.35
N PRO A 250 21.22 11.75 16.08
CA PRO A 250 22.31 12.18 15.22
C PRO A 250 22.03 13.61 14.73
N SER A 251 22.56 14.60 15.45
CA SER A 251 22.45 16.01 15.06
C SER A 251 23.78 16.54 14.52
N ASN A 252 23.73 17.23 13.39
CA ASN A 252 24.89 17.78 12.66
C ASN A 252 25.87 16.70 12.15
N TYR A 253 25.31 15.55 11.74
CA TYR A 253 26.01 14.53 10.98
C TYR A 253 25.38 14.47 9.59
N ASP A 254 26.21 14.44 8.55
CA ASP A 254 25.78 14.39 7.15
C ASP A 254 25.55 12.94 6.73
N ILE A 255 24.59 12.29 7.39
CA ILE A 255 24.23 10.88 7.16
C ILE A 255 23.45 10.76 5.85
N GLU A 256 23.96 9.96 4.91
CA GLU A 256 23.34 9.63 3.63
C GLU A 256 22.49 8.37 3.73
N ASP A 257 22.94 7.38 4.50
CA ASP A 257 22.30 6.08 4.63
C ASP A 257 22.09 5.67 6.10
N PHE A 258 20.83 5.36 6.44
CA PHE A 258 20.45 4.91 7.79
C PHE A 258 20.34 3.38 7.88
N GLU A 259 20.79 2.64 6.87
CA GLU A 259 20.79 1.18 6.91
C GLU A 259 21.43 0.64 8.20
N GLY A 260 20.74 -0.33 8.80
CA GLY A 260 21.04 -0.86 10.13
C GLY A 260 20.20 -0.27 11.26
N LEU A 261 19.52 0.87 11.07
CA LEU A 261 18.60 1.48 12.04
C LEU A 261 17.44 0.54 12.45
N GLN A 262 17.04 -0.35 11.55
CA GLN A 262 15.96 -1.33 11.77
C GLN A 262 16.29 -2.30 12.91
N TYR A 263 17.57 -2.53 13.22
CA TYR A 263 17.99 -3.47 14.26
C TYR A 263 17.96 -2.88 15.68
N PHE A 264 17.68 -1.59 15.81
CA PHE A 264 17.55 -0.90 17.10
C PHE A 264 16.14 -1.13 17.67
N THR A 265 15.79 -2.39 17.96
CA THR A 265 14.42 -2.79 18.35
C THR A 265 13.98 -2.22 19.71
N GLY A 266 14.92 -1.79 20.55
CA GLY A 266 14.68 -1.06 21.79
C GLY A 266 14.40 0.44 21.62
N LEU A 267 14.55 0.98 20.40
CA LEU A 267 14.44 2.42 20.13
C LEU A 267 13.02 2.92 20.41
N SER A 268 12.93 3.93 21.27
CA SER A 268 11.68 4.58 21.67
C SER A 268 11.60 6.03 21.23
N ASN A 269 12.74 6.67 20.97
CA ASN A 269 12.80 8.08 20.57
C ASN A 269 13.91 8.27 19.53
N PHE A 270 13.55 8.83 18.37
CA PHE A 270 14.52 9.21 17.33
C PHE A 270 14.42 10.70 17.05
N SER A 271 15.56 11.40 17.06
CA SER A 271 15.61 12.84 16.81
C SER A 271 16.83 13.26 16.02
N MET A 272 16.70 13.57 14.73
CA MET A 272 17.82 14.11 13.94
C MET A 272 17.61 15.59 13.61
N SER A 273 18.71 16.34 13.52
CA SER A 273 18.64 17.73 13.07
C SER A 273 19.93 18.21 12.40
N GLY A 274 19.82 19.08 11.40
CA GLY A 274 20.99 19.71 10.77
C GLY A 274 21.86 18.73 9.99
N ASN A 275 21.25 17.68 9.43
CA ASN A 275 21.87 16.85 8.41
C ASN A 275 21.82 17.64 7.08
N THR A 276 22.99 17.93 6.50
CA THR A 276 23.13 18.74 5.29
C THR A 276 23.53 17.93 4.07
N SER A 277 23.36 16.60 4.14
CA SER A 277 23.67 15.70 3.03
C SER A 277 22.88 16.06 1.76
N GLY A 278 23.54 15.89 0.61
CA GLY A 278 22.98 16.13 -0.72
C GLY A 278 21.85 15.18 -1.08
N SER A 279 21.82 13.98 -0.49
CA SER A 279 20.77 12.98 -0.66
C SER A 279 20.70 12.09 0.57
N ILE A 280 19.50 11.79 1.05
CA ILE A 280 19.28 10.84 2.15
C ILE A 280 18.43 9.71 1.58
N ASN A 281 18.90 8.46 1.72
CA ASN A 281 18.11 7.28 1.38
C ASN A 281 16.83 7.22 2.23
N THR A 282 15.86 6.39 1.83
CA THR A 282 14.65 6.16 2.64
C THR A 282 15.06 5.76 4.07
N ILE A 283 14.59 6.52 5.05
CA ILE A 283 14.82 6.17 6.45
C ILE A 283 13.79 5.12 6.85
N ASP A 284 14.27 3.96 7.29
CA ASP A 284 13.43 2.81 7.58
C ASP A 284 13.33 2.54 9.08
N PHE A 285 12.12 2.73 9.61
CA PHE A 285 11.74 2.50 11.01
C PHE A 285 10.96 1.19 11.22
N SER A 286 10.86 0.32 10.20
CA SER A 286 10.04 -0.88 10.25
C SER A 286 10.42 -1.86 11.37
N GLY A 287 11.70 -1.89 11.80
CA GLY A 287 12.17 -2.70 12.91
C GLY A 287 12.04 -2.05 14.31
N ASN A 288 11.62 -0.78 14.40
CA ASN A 288 11.59 0.00 15.65
C ASN A 288 10.20 0.02 16.31
N SER A 289 9.59 -1.15 16.53
CA SER A 289 8.21 -1.29 17.07
C SER A 289 7.94 -0.64 18.45
N ASN A 290 8.98 -0.22 19.17
CA ASN A 290 8.89 0.51 20.43
C ASN A 290 8.90 2.04 20.29
N LEU A 291 9.00 2.58 19.07
CA LEU A 291 9.06 4.01 18.80
C LEU A 291 7.79 4.72 19.32
N LEU A 292 8.00 5.79 20.07
CA LEU A 292 6.95 6.65 20.65
C LEU A 292 6.96 8.03 20.03
N GLU A 293 8.16 8.56 19.76
CA GLU A 293 8.37 9.92 19.27
C GLU A 293 9.41 9.94 18.14
N LEU A 294 9.06 10.60 17.03
CA LEU A 294 9.92 10.82 15.89
C LEU A 294 10.07 12.32 15.57
N PHE A 295 11.32 12.79 15.58
CA PHE A 295 11.67 14.18 15.29
C PHE A 295 12.73 14.26 14.18
N ILE A 296 12.42 14.92 13.06
CA ILE A 296 13.35 15.08 11.94
C ILE A 296 13.31 16.54 11.49
N TYR A 297 14.40 17.28 11.71
CA TYR A 297 14.43 18.73 11.48
C TYR A 297 15.58 19.20 10.58
N GLY A 298 15.24 19.90 9.51
CA GLY A 298 16.20 20.54 8.62
C GLY A 298 16.98 19.66 7.62
N PRO A 299 16.64 18.39 7.33
CA PRO A 299 17.21 17.75 6.15
C PRO A 299 16.64 18.41 4.89
N SER A 300 17.50 18.66 3.91
CA SER A 300 17.09 19.34 2.67
C SER A 300 16.55 18.40 1.60
N ASN A 301 16.73 17.08 1.72
CA ASN A 301 16.53 16.14 0.60
C ASN A 301 15.97 14.76 1.01
N ILE A 302 15.05 14.68 1.98
CA ILE A 302 14.32 13.41 2.23
C ILE A 302 13.13 13.36 1.26
N SER A 303 12.94 12.21 0.61
CA SER A 303 11.81 11.96 -0.30
C SER A 303 10.81 10.95 0.25
N ASP A 304 11.24 10.07 1.16
CA ASP A 304 10.41 8.99 1.67
C ASP A 304 10.87 8.52 3.06
N ILE A 305 9.94 7.97 3.84
CA ILE A 305 10.18 7.35 5.16
C ILE A 305 9.30 6.11 5.25
N ASN A 306 9.92 4.98 5.57
CA ASN A 306 9.20 3.75 5.85
C ASN A 306 8.94 3.62 7.35
N PHE A 307 7.68 3.76 7.77
CA PHE A 307 7.28 3.57 9.18
C PHE A 307 7.04 2.10 9.55
N GLY A 308 6.79 1.22 8.58
CA GLY A 308 6.34 -0.15 8.84
C GLY A 308 5.16 -0.22 9.84
N ILE A 309 5.18 -1.20 10.74
CA ILE A 309 4.17 -1.37 11.79
C ILE A 309 4.71 -0.78 13.10
N ASN A 310 4.32 0.46 13.40
CA ASN A 310 4.70 1.17 14.63
C ASN A 310 3.47 1.52 15.48
N PRO A 311 2.85 0.55 16.17
CA PRO A 311 1.55 0.72 16.81
C PRO A 311 1.58 1.55 18.11
N ARG A 312 2.77 2.01 18.51
CA ARG A 312 3.00 2.81 19.72
C ARG A 312 3.39 4.26 19.42
N LEU A 313 3.68 4.57 18.16
CA LEU A 313 4.13 5.90 17.75
C LEU A 313 2.98 6.89 17.93
N ASP A 314 3.22 7.90 18.78
CA ASP A 314 2.22 8.86 19.25
C ASP A 314 2.50 10.27 18.68
N THR A 315 3.77 10.60 18.46
CA THR A 315 4.20 11.90 17.95
C THR A 315 5.12 11.76 16.75
N ILE A 316 4.76 12.43 15.64
CA ILE A 316 5.60 12.61 14.46
C ILE A 316 5.74 14.10 14.21
N SER A 317 6.98 14.58 14.13
CA SER A 317 7.28 15.95 13.72
C SER A 317 8.47 15.98 12.78
N ILE A 318 8.19 16.29 11.52
CA ILE A 318 9.13 16.30 10.41
C ILE A 318 9.03 17.66 9.75
N SER A 319 10.15 18.36 9.62
CA SER A 319 10.25 19.53 8.77
C SER A 319 11.57 19.57 8.01
N GLY A 320 11.46 19.77 6.70
CA GLY A 320 12.60 19.84 5.78
C GLY A 320 12.62 21.19 5.08
N ASN A 321 13.77 21.64 4.59
CA ASN A 321 13.84 22.80 3.70
C ASN A 321 14.29 22.30 2.32
N GLY A 322 13.33 22.00 1.43
CA GLY A 322 13.62 21.46 0.10
C GLY A 322 13.33 19.96 -0.06
N SER A 323 12.74 19.30 0.94
CA SER A 323 12.19 17.95 0.78
C SER A 323 11.06 17.96 -0.26
N ASN A 324 10.86 16.83 -0.94
CA ASN A 324 9.92 16.73 -2.06
C ASN A 324 9.01 15.50 -1.90
N PHE A 325 8.38 15.38 -0.73
CA PHE A 325 7.34 14.39 -0.49
C PHE A 325 6.13 14.71 -1.35
N SER A 326 5.68 13.78 -2.19
CA SER A 326 4.39 13.90 -2.86
C SER A 326 3.24 13.65 -1.87
N THR A 327 3.41 12.60 -1.06
CA THR A 327 2.55 12.16 0.05
C THR A 327 3.38 11.40 1.10
N ILE A 328 2.75 10.94 2.19
CA ILE A 328 3.36 10.11 3.23
C ILE A 328 2.34 9.09 3.74
N ASP A 329 2.74 7.83 3.86
CA ASP A 329 1.85 6.76 4.34
C ASP A 329 1.85 6.69 5.88
N LEU A 330 0.68 6.90 6.47
CA LEU A 330 0.44 6.86 7.92
C LEU A 330 -0.56 5.75 8.32
N SER A 331 -0.91 4.85 7.40
CA SER A 331 -2.00 3.87 7.55
C SER A 331 -1.81 2.92 8.74
N ASN A 332 -0.57 2.56 9.08
CA ASN A 332 -0.24 1.62 10.17
C ASN A 332 0.06 2.30 11.53
N ILE A 333 -0.21 3.61 11.65
CA ILE A 333 0.14 4.42 12.82
C ILE A 333 -1.13 4.83 13.59
N PHE A 334 -1.85 3.83 14.08
CA PHE A 334 -3.19 4.00 14.65
C PHE A 334 -3.25 4.84 15.93
N LYS A 335 -2.15 4.97 16.68
CA LYS A 335 -2.09 5.72 17.94
C LYS A 335 -1.59 7.16 17.81
N LEU A 336 -1.36 7.63 16.58
CA LEU A 336 -0.82 8.96 16.34
C LEU A 336 -1.73 10.05 16.94
N GLY A 337 -1.21 10.80 17.90
CA GLY A 337 -1.89 11.90 18.59
C GLY A 337 -1.46 13.28 18.08
N ALA A 338 -0.17 13.48 17.82
CA ALA A 338 0.37 14.75 17.31
C ALA A 338 1.14 14.54 16.01
N LEU A 339 0.76 15.30 14.97
CA LEU A 339 1.36 15.27 13.64
C LEU A 339 1.81 16.66 13.21
N SER A 340 3.08 16.82 12.88
CA SER A 340 3.65 18.02 12.27
C SER A 340 4.47 17.63 11.05
N LEU A 341 4.03 18.05 9.86
CA LEU A 341 4.66 17.74 8.57
C LEU A 341 4.88 19.02 7.78
N SER A 342 5.62 19.98 8.34
CA SER A 342 5.76 21.31 7.72
C SER A 342 6.88 21.36 6.68
N ASN A 343 6.63 22.06 5.57
CA ASN A 343 7.62 22.34 4.51
C ASN A 343 8.23 21.08 3.84
N LEU A 344 7.40 20.06 3.58
CA LEU A 344 7.84 18.79 3.00
C LEU A 344 7.55 18.64 1.50
N GLY A 345 6.82 19.59 0.90
CA GLY A 345 6.41 19.52 -0.50
C GLY A 345 5.12 18.74 -0.74
N LEU A 346 4.39 18.38 0.32
CA LEU A 346 3.18 17.54 0.25
C LEU A 346 2.10 18.15 -0.63
N THR A 347 1.57 17.34 -1.55
CA THR A 347 0.45 17.71 -2.43
C THR A 347 -0.86 17.01 -2.05
N ALA A 348 -0.76 15.88 -1.35
CA ALA A 348 -1.89 15.13 -0.81
C ALA A 348 -1.50 14.42 0.51
N LEU A 349 -2.50 14.20 1.37
CA LEU A 349 -2.35 13.46 2.63
C LEU A 349 -3.66 12.73 2.96
N ASN A 350 -3.56 11.45 3.36
CA ASN A 350 -4.68 10.66 3.86
C ASN A 350 -4.55 10.46 5.38
N LEU A 351 -5.62 10.75 6.12
CA LEU A 351 -5.67 10.66 7.59
C LEU A 351 -6.75 9.68 8.10
N GLU A 352 -7.37 8.88 7.23
CA GLU A 352 -8.55 8.04 7.53
C GLU A 352 -8.35 7.07 8.71
N HIS A 353 -7.12 6.58 8.91
CA HIS A 353 -6.76 5.60 9.94
C HIS A 353 -6.26 6.24 11.24
N ASN A 354 -6.02 7.56 11.28
CA ASN A 354 -5.35 8.26 12.39
C ASN A 354 -6.35 9.01 13.29
N LYS A 355 -7.43 8.35 13.72
CA LYS A 355 -8.56 8.94 14.45
C LYS A 355 -8.22 9.46 15.87
N HIS A 356 -7.02 9.18 16.36
CA HIS A 356 -6.51 9.63 17.66
C HIS A 356 -5.85 11.01 17.63
N LEU A 357 -5.69 11.61 16.45
CA LEU A 357 -5.08 12.92 16.27
C LEU A 357 -5.83 14.00 17.08
N TYR A 358 -5.07 14.73 17.90
CA TYR A 358 -5.52 15.93 18.59
C TYR A 358 -4.85 17.20 18.06
N SER A 359 -3.63 17.13 17.48
CA SER A 359 -2.95 18.29 16.90
C SER A 359 -2.34 17.97 15.53
N ILE A 360 -2.60 18.83 14.54
CA ILE A 360 -2.11 18.72 13.16
C ILE A 360 -1.47 20.05 12.72
N ASP A 361 -0.24 19.99 12.23
CA ASP A 361 0.46 21.08 11.51
C ASP A 361 0.91 20.58 10.13
N LEU A 362 0.31 21.12 9.07
CA LEU A 362 0.63 20.85 7.67
C LEU A 362 1.15 22.11 6.96
N SER A 363 1.61 23.10 7.73
CA SER A 363 1.95 24.40 7.18
C SER A 363 3.08 24.34 6.15
N ASN A 364 3.08 25.29 5.21
CA ASN A 364 4.11 25.41 4.17
C ASN A 364 4.18 24.23 3.20
N ASN A 365 3.05 23.58 2.89
CA ASN A 365 2.98 22.54 1.87
C ASN A 365 2.06 22.95 0.71
N PRO A 366 2.35 22.56 -0.54
CA PRO A 366 1.52 22.84 -1.70
C PRO A 366 0.22 21.99 -1.77
N LEU A 367 -0.44 21.76 -0.63
CA LEU A 367 -1.71 21.02 -0.54
C LEU A 367 -2.84 21.80 -1.22
N ASN A 368 -3.45 21.21 -2.25
CA ASN A 368 -4.63 21.77 -2.93
C ASN A 368 -5.95 21.27 -2.34
N THR A 369 -5.92 20.06 -1.77
CA THR A 369 -7.04 19.40 -1.12
C THR A 369 -6.55 18.75 0.17
N LEU A 370 -7.42 18.69 1.18
CA LEU A 370 -7.20 17.92 2.39
C LEU A 370 -8.47 17.13 2.68
N ASN A 371 -8.39 15.81 2.67
CA ASN A 371 -9.50 14.98 3.12
C ASN A 371 -9.42 14.87 4.65
N THR A 372 -10.41 15.41 5.32
CA THR A 372 -10.52 15.44 6.78
C THR A 372 -11.59 14.42 7.21
N PRO A 373 -11.22 13.19 7.63
CA PRO A 373 -12.19 12.26 8.20
C PRO A 373 -12.73 12.81 9.54
N LEU A 374 -13.71 12.13 10.15
CA LEU A 374 -14.14 12.46 11.50
C LEU A 374 -12.97 12.27 12.49
N LEU A 375 -12.37 13.37 12.94
CA LEU A 375 -11.28 13.43 13.92
C LEU A 375 -11.80 14.01 15.24
N PRO A 376 -12.43 13.19 16.10
CA PRO A 376 -13.22 13.69 17.24
C PRO A 376 -12.38 14.40 18.32
N ASN A 377 -11.06 14.14 18.37
CA ASN A 377 -10.17 14.72 19.38
C ASN A 377 -9.40 15.95 18.89
N LEU A 378 -9.57 16.36 17.63
CA LEU A 378 -8.78 17.44 17.03
C LEU A 378 -9.04 18.77 17.75
N ASP A 379 -8.00 19.33 18.38
CA ASP A 379 -8.01 20.59 19.11
C ASP A 379 -7.23 21.71 18.39
N ASN A 380 -6.25 21.35 17.55
CA ASN A 380 -5.36 22.29 16.87
C ASN A 380 -5.14 21.87 15.42
N LEU A 381 -5.45 22.78 14.48
CA LEU A 381 -5.22 22.59 13.05
C LEU A 381 -4.48 23.80 12.46
N ASP A 382 -3.26 23.58 11.97
CA ASP A 382 -2.51 24.55 11.18
C ASP A 382 -2.35 24.06 9.74
N VAL A 383 -2.95 24.76 8.80
CA VAL A 383 -2.83 24.54 7.35
C VAL A 383 -2.34 25.81 6.66
N SER A 384 -1.59 26.65 7.38
CA SER A 384 -1.11 27.92 6.85
C SER A 384 -0.09 27.76 5.73
N ASN A 385 -0.07 28.72 4.81
CA ASN A 385 0.81 28.71 3.64
C ASN A 385 0.65 27.41 2.81
N THR A 386 -0.61 27.04 2.57
CA THR A 386 -1.01 25.95 1.66
C THR A 386 -1.81 26.49 0.48
N LEU A 387 -2.11 25.65 -0.51
CA LEU A 387 -2.86 26.04 -1.71
C LEU A 387 -4.37 25.75 -1.61
N LEU A 388 -4.85 25.34 -0.42
CA LEU A 388 -6.24 24.99 -0.16
C LEU A 388 -7.19 26.12 -0.57
N SER A 389 -8.17 25.79 -1.40
CA SER A 389 -9.28 26.68 -1.79
C SER A 389 -10.56 26.42 -1.01
N LEU A 390 -10.67 25.21 -0.43
CA LEU A 390 -11.78 24.74 0.39
C LEU A 390 -11.22 24.01 1.62
N LEU A 391 -11.87 24.19 2.76
CA LEU A 391 -11.61 23.45 3.98
C LEU A 391 -12.92 23.26 4.73
N ASP A 392 -13.35 22.01 4.91
CA ASP A 392 -14.50 21.66 5.76
C ASP A 392 -14.00 21.28 7.16
N VAL A 393 -14.44 22.06 8.15
CA VAL A 393 -14.14 21.84 9.58
C VAL A 393 -15.40 21.54 10.38
N SER A 394 -16.55 21.30 9.73
CA SER A 394 -17.86 21.20 10.39
C SER A 394 -18.00 20.04 11.37
N TRP A 395 -17.10 19.06 11.31
CA TRP A 395 -17.11 17.83 12.12
C TRP A 395 -16.14 17.89 13.33
N PHE A 396 -15.44 19.00 13.53
CA PHE A 396 -14.42 19.15 14.57
C PHE A 396 -14.93 19.91 15.80
N ASP A 397 -15.76 19.26 16.60
CA ASP A 397 -16.40 19.88 17.78
C ASP A 397 -15.39 20.40 18.80
N ASN A 398 -14.26 19.71 18.97
CA ASN A 398 -13.21 20.04 19.94
C ASN A 398 -12.18 21.06 19.43
N LEU A 399 -12.29 21.52 18.18
CA LEU A 399 -11.31 22.43 17.56
C LEU A 399 -11.21 23.74 18.35
N ALA A 400 -10.05 23.99 18.95
CA ALA A 400 -9.76 25.15 19.78
C ALA A 400 -8.89 26.18 19.07
N THR A 401 -8.01 25.74 18.16
CA THR A 401 -7.12 26.61 17.38
C THR A 401 -7.17 26.24 15.90
N LEU A 402 -7.39 27.24 15.04
CA LEU A 402 -7.34 27.10 13.59
C LEU A 402 -6.46 28.18 12.97
N ASN A 403 -5.47 27.76 12.18
CA ASN A 403 -4.64 28.65 11.37
C ASN A 403 -4.76 28.31 9.87
N THR A 404 -5.37 29.21 9.11
CA THR A 404 -5.54 29.14 7.65
C THR A 404 -4.90 30.34 6.95
N SER A 405 -3.90 30.97 7.58
CA SER A 405 -3.20 32.11 6.99
C SER A 405 -2.49 31.75 5.69
N PHE A 406 -2.38 32.69 4.75
CA PHE A 406 -1.73 32.46 3.45
C PHE A 406 -2.31 31.26 2.65
N THR A 407 -3.63 31.07 2.69
CA THR A 407 -4.35 30.07 1.89
C THR A 407 -5.20 30.71 0.78
N ASN A 408 -5.70 29.90 -0.14
CA ASN A 408 -6.63 30.32 -1.20
C ASN A 408 -8.11 30.20 -0.80
N ILE A 409 -8.40 29.98 0.49
CA ILE A 409 -9.75 29.84 1.00
C ILE A 409 -10.50 31.16 0.83
N VAL A 410 -11.67 31.07 0.20
CA VAL A 410 -12.52 32.24 -0.08
C VAL A 410 -13.60 32.42 0.99
N ASN A 411 -14.14 31.32 1.51
CA ASN A 411 -15.19 31.33 2.53
C ASN A 411 -14.79 30.38 3.66
N LEU A 412 -14.93 30.84 4.90
CA LEU A 412 -14.65 30.04 6.08
C LEU A 412 -15.87 30.01 6.99
N ASP A 413 -16.35 28.81 7.34
CA ASP A 413 -17.48 28.62 8.24
C ASP A 413 -17.05 27.86 9.50
N LEU A 414 -17.20 28.50 10.67
CA LEU A 414 -16.89 27.94 11.98
C LEU A 414 -18.13 27.76 12.86
N SER A 415 -19.33 27.82 12.26
CA SER A 415 -20.59 27.78 13.01
C SER A 415 -20.82 26.46 13.77
N TYR A 416 -20.14 25.38 13.35
CA TYR A 416 -20.16 24.05 13.95
C TYR A 416 -18.98 23.77 14.89
N ASN A 417 -18.13 24.76 15.19
CA ASN A 417 -16.96 24.57 16.06
C ASN A 417 -17.13 25.28 17.40
N PRO A 418 -17.92 24.72 18.35
CA PRO A 418 -18.30 25.40 19.59
C PRO A 418 -17.14 25.74 20.52
N ASN A 419 -16.03 25.01 20.41
CA ASN A 419 -14.88 25.14 21.30
C ASN A 419 -13.76 26.04 20.75
N ILE A 420 -13.94 26.68 19.59
CA ILE A 420 -12.89 27.50 18.97
C ILE A 420 -12.55 28.72 19.84
N GLN A 421 -11.25 28.89 20.12
CA GLN A 421 -10.70 29.97 20.96
C GLN A 421 -9.79 30.90 20.16
N THR A 422 -9.07 30.37 19.17
CA THR A 422 -8.12 31.15 18.37
C THR A 422 -8.30 30.85 16.89
N LEU A 423 -8.55 31.90 16.10
CA LEU A 423 -8.58 31.86 14.64
C LEU A 423 -7.51 32.79 14.07
N ILE A 424 -6.62 32.25 13.25
CA ILE A 424 -5.64 33.01 12.47
C ILE A 424 -5.89 32.73 10.99
N ALA A 425 -6.50 33.66 10.28
CA ALA A 425 -6.79 33.54 8.85
C ALA A 425 -6.42 34.83 8.12
N ASN A 426 -5.24 35.35 8.39
CA ASN A 426 -4.71 36.58 7.79
C ASN A 426 -3.93 36.31 6.49
N ASN A 427 -3.70 37.35 5.69
CA ASN A 427 -2.94 37.28 4.44
C ASN A 427 -3.46 36.24 3.42
N GLY A 428 -4.77 35.99 3.39
CA GLY A 428 -5.42 35.05 2.47
C GLY A 428 -6.30 35.72 1.43
N LEU A 429 -7.26 34.97 0.90
CA LEU A 429 -8.23 35.40 -0.11
C LEU A 429 -9.68 35.44 0.40
N LEU A 430 -9.88 35.50 1.72
CA LEU A 430 -11.21 35.45 2.31
C LEU A 430 -12.09 36.60 1.78
N GLN A 431 -13.31 36.25 1.40
CA GLN A 431 -14.38 37.16 1.03
C GLN A 431 -15.46 37.21 2.12
N SER A 432 -15.68 36.07 2.80
CA SER A 432 -16.60 35.97 3.93
C SER A 432 -16.07 35.03 5.02
N ALA A 433 -16.46 35.29 6.26
CA ALA A 433 -16.20 34.42 7.40
C ALA A 433 -17.43 34.32 8.30
N ASN A 434 -17.89 33.09 8.59
CA ASN A 434 -18.96 32.82 9.53
C ASN A 434 -18.38 32.39 10.88
N LEU A 435 -18.46 33.30 11.86
CA LEU A 435 -18.01 33.11 13.24
C LEU A 435 -19.19 33.02 14.22
N GLN A 436 -20.40 32.75 13.72
CA GLN A 436 -21.57 32.51 14.56
C GLN A 436 -21.53 31.11 15.15
N ILE A 437 -20.94 31.01 16.32
CA ILE A 437 -20.89 29.75 17.06
C ILE A 437 -22.26 29.51 17.69
N SER A 438 -22.96 28.47 17.25
CA SER A 438 -24.21 28.03 17.86
C SER A 438 -23.92 26.86 18.80
N SER A 439 -24.39 26.91 20.05
CA SER A 439 -24.22 25.79 20.98
C SER A 439 -25.24 24.66 20.78
N ASP A 440 -26.24 24.82 19.91
CA ASP A 440 -27.39 23.90 19.75
C ASP A 440 -28.52 24.46 18.83
N GLY A 441 -28.25 25.42 17.94
CA GLY A 441 -29.31 25.98 17.07
C GLY A 441 -30.48 26.67 17.80
N ARG A 442 -30.37 26.97 19.10
CA ARG A 442 -31.42 27.67 19.87
C ARG A 442 -31.02 29.11 20.15
N GLU A 443 -31.49 30.02 19.29
CA GLU A 443 -31.27 31.47 19.34
C GLU A 443 -31.74 32.20 20.63
N SER A 444 -32.23 31.50 21.65
CA SER A 444 -32.96 32.12 22.77
C SER A 444 -32.35 31.84 24.15
N GLN A 445 -31.10 32.27 24.39
CA GLN A 445 -30.72 33.08 25.57
C GLN A 445 -29.21 33.31 25.63
N ARG A 446 -28.82 34.60 25.51
CA ARG A 446 -27.45 35.11 25.48
C ARG A 446 -26.63 34.73 26.72
N GLY A 447 -25.42 34.24 26.45
CA GLY A 447 -24.31 34.11 27.40
C GLY A 447 -22.94 33.93 26.74
N SER A 448 -22.45 34.93 26.00
CA SER A 448 -21.01 35.27 25.94
C SER A 448 -20.00 34.18 25.53
N PHE A 449 -20.24 33.39 24.49
CA PHE A 449 -19.13 32.70 23.82
C PHE A 449 -18.75 33.48 22.57
N GLU A 450 -17.62 34.18 22.65
CA GLU A 450 -16.94 34.77 21.50
C GLU A 450 -15.56 34.14 21.43
N ILE A 451 -15.08 33.90 20.21
CA ILE A 451 -13.71 33.46 19.94
C ILE A 451 -12.77 34.42 20.68
N ALA A 452 -11.82 33.91 21.46
CA ALA A 452 -10.98 34.74 22.30
C ALA A 452 -10.00 35.60 21.49
N ASN A 453 -9.47 35.07 20.40
CA ASN A 453 -8.53 35.74 19.50
C ASN A 453 -8.92 35.48 18.03
N VAL A 454 -9.00 36.54 17.23
CA VAL A 454 -9.32 36.45 15.80
C VAL A 454 -8.39 37.38 15.02
N ASP A 455 -7.66 36.86 14.04
CA ASP A 455 -6.89 37.65 13.09
C ASP A 455 -7.32 37.35 11.66
N LEU A 456 -7.99 38.32 11.03
CA LEU A 456 -8.48 38.29 9.64
C LEU A 456 -7.83 39.40 8.80
N GLN A 457 -6.71 39.98 9.24
CA GLN A 457 -6.07 41.10 8.53
C GLN A 457 -5.50 40.69 7.17
N ASN A 458 -5.33 41.65 6.27
CA ASN A 458 -4.76 41.44 4.94
C ASN A 458 -5.54 40.43 4.08
N ASN A 459 -6.87 40.40 4.22
CA ASN A 459 -7.80 39.77 3.30
C ASN A 459 -8.55 40.89 2.55
N PRO A 460 -7.97 41.43 1.45
CA PRO A 460 -8.47 42.66 0.83
C PRO A 460 -9.90 42.56 0.29
N ASN A 461 -10.38 41.33 0.05
CA ASN A 461 -11.73 41.05 -0.45
C ASN A 461 -12.73 40.71 0.66
N LEU A 462 -12.31 40.66 1.93
CA LEU A 462 -13.18 40.34 3.05
C LEU A 462 -14.15 41.50 3.27
N ALA A 463 -15.40 41.28 2.89
CA ALA A 463 -16.47 42.26 3.04
C ALA A 463 -17.30 41.99 4.30
N CYS A 464 -17.52 40.72 4.61
CA CYS A 464 -18.50 40.27 5.58
C CYS A 464 -17.91 39.33 6.64
N ILE A 465 -18.18 39.61 7.92
CA ILE A 465 -17.87 38.70 9.03
C ILE A 465 -19.15 38.51 9.84
N LEU A 466 -19.74 37.33 9.76
CA LEU A 466 -20.96 36.99 10.49
C LEU A 466 -20.59 36.61 11.93
N VAL A 467 -21.20 37.26 12.92
CA VAL A 467 -20.88 37.10 14.34
C VAL A 467 -22.14 36.96 15.19
N ASN A 468 -22.01 36.39 16.39
CA ASN A 468 -23.12 36.28 17.33
C ASN A 468 -23.61 37.64 17.84
N ASN A 469 -22.73 38.63 17.95
CA ASN A 469 -23.04 39.97 18.42
C ASN A 469 -22.04 41.01 17.92
N VAL A 470 -22.49 41.92 17.05
CA VAL A 470 -21.63 42.97 16.47
C VAL A 470 -21.02 43.88 17.54
N PHE A 471 -21.78 44.24 18.57
CA PHE A 471 -21.29 45.16 19.61
C PHE A 471 -20.11 44.55 20.38
N LEU A 472 -20.15 43.27 20.68
CA LEU A 472 -19.09 42.61 21.44
C LEU A 472 -17.85 42.39 20.55
N ALA A 473 -18.03 41.93 19.30
CA ALA A 473 -16.96 41.83 18.31
C ALA A 473 -16.21 43.16 18.07
N GLU A 474 -16.93 44.29 17.91
CA GLU A 474 -16.33 45.63 17.74
C GLU A 474 -15.58 46.13 19.00
N ASN A 475 -15.93 45.62 20.19
CA ASN A 475 -15.27 46.01 21.44
C ASN A 475 -14.21 44.99 21.91
N ASN A 476 -13.98 43.91 21.15
CA ASN A 476 -12.97 42.92 21.48
C ASN A 476 -11.59 43.38 20.97
N SER A 477 -10.66 43.62 21.90
CA SER A 477 -9.31 44.11 21.57
C SER A 477 -8.40 43.07 20.91
N ASN A 478 -8.81 41.81 20.89
CA ASN A 478 -8.06 40.69 20.32
C ASN A 478 -8.61 40.25 18.95
N TRP A 479 -9.54 41.02 18.38
CA TRP A 479 -10.11 40.78 17.06
C TRP A 479 -9.56 41.81 16.08
N PHE A 480 -8.88 41.32 15.04
CA PHE A 480 -8.28 42.13 14.01
C PHE A 480 -8.91 41.78 12.66
N LYS A 481 -9.32 42.80 11.92
CA LYS A 481 -9.87 42.68 10.56
C LYS A 481 -9.41 43.86 9.72
N ASP A 482 -9.55 43.73 8.41
CA ASP A 482 -9.36 44.87 7.51
C ASP A 482 -10.43 45.93 7.69
N ASN A 483 -10.08 47.19 7.42
CA ASN A 483 -11.00 48.32 7.55
C ASN A 483 -12.21 48.23 6.61
N THR A 484 -12.10 47.43 5.54
CA THR A 484 -13.15 47.18 4.55
C THR A 484 -14.17 46.13 4.99
N ALA A 485 -13.80 45.26 5.92
CA ALA A 485 -14.67 44.20 6.42
C ALA A 485 -15.66 44.73 7.46
N THR A 486 -16.89 44.24 7.45
CA THR A 486 -17.95 44.65 8.39
C THR A 486 -18.48 43.45 9.19
N TYR A 487 -18.67 43.62 10.51
CA TYR A 487 -19.34 42.61 11.34
C TYR A 487 -20.86 42.70 11.18
N ILE A 488 -21.54 41.56 11.05
CA ILE A 488 -23.02 41.48 11.00
C ILE A 488 -23.54 40.42 11.97
N ASP A 489 -24.70 40.66 12.60
CA ASP A 489 -25.42 39.68 13.42
C ASP A 489 -26.89 39.51 12.98
N THR A 490 -27.49 38.35 13.27
CA THR A 490 -28.87 38.01 12.86
C THR A 490 -29.94 38.89 13.50
N GLN A 491 -29.62 39.58 14.60
CA GLN A 491 -30.58 40.42 15.32
C GLN A 491 -30.85 41.77 14.64
N ASN A 492 -30.04 42.14 13.65
CA ASN A 492 -30.22 43.37 12.87
C ASN A 492 -30.84 43.15 11.47
N VAL A 493 -31.25 41.91 11.13
CA VAL A 493 -31.99 41.60 9.88
C VAL A 493 -33.50 41.70 10.13
N GLN A 494 -34.14 42.81 9.75
CA GLN A 494 -35.60 42.97 9.85
C GLN A 494 -36.33 42.28 8.68
N LEU A 495 -36.82 41.06 8.88
CA LEU A 495 -37.79 40.41 7.98
C LEU A 495 -39.21 40.97 8.22
N LEU A 496 -39.75 41.71 7.25
CA LEU A 496 -41.17 42.09 7.21
C LEU A 496 -42.00 40.89 6.72
N THR A 497 -42.71 40.24 7.65
CA THR A 497 -43.57 39.09 7.38
C THR A 497 -44.91 39.50 6.74
N SER A 498 -45.17 39.10 5.49
CA SER A 498 -46.50 38.71 4.98
C SER A 498 -46.51 38.32 3.48
N ALA A 499 -46.53 37.03 3.14
CA ALA A 499 -47.26 36.46 1.98
C ALA A 499 -47.22 34.92 2.04
N GLN A 500 -48.34 34.29 1.72
CA GLN A 500 -48.60 32.85 1.83
C GLN A 500 -48.23 32.05 0.58
N ASN A 501 -48.00 30.75 0.78
CA ASN A 501 -47.98 29.59 -0.14
C ASN A 501 -48.72 29.75 -1.48
N VAL A 502 -48.06 29.36 -2.59
CA VAL A 502 -48.68 28.72 -3.78
C VAL A 502 -47.67 27.74 -4.42
N GLU A 503 -48.05 26.46 -4.55
CA GLU A 503 -47.48 25.48 -5.48
C GLU A 503 -48.19 25.63 -6.85
N GLU A 504 -47.46 25.71 -7.97
CA GLU A 504 -48.02 25.49 -9.32
C GLU A 504 -46.95 24.88 -10.25
N PHE A 505 -47.28 23.77 -10.89
CA PHE A 505 -46.55 23.11 -11.97
C PHE A 505 -46.73 23.91 -13.28
N PHE A 506 -45.66 24.09 -14.07
CA PHE A 506 -45.76 24.54 -15.46
C PHE A 506 -45.68 23.32 -16.40
N GLU A 507 -46.71 23.10 -17.23
CA GLU A 507 -46.64 22.20 -18.38
C GLU A 507 -45.97 22.91 -19.57
N ASP A 508 -45.13 22.14 -20.27
CA ASP A 508 -44.57 22.29 -21.62
C ASP A 508 -44.89 23.59 -22.40
N ASP A 509 -43.82 24.26 -22.84
CA ASP A 509 -43.74 25.59 -23.50
C ASP A 509 -43.57 26.78 -22.52
N LEU A 510 -42.31 27.00 -22.11
CA LEU A 510 -41.87 28.20 -21.37
C LEU A 510 -42.13 29.49 -22.18
N ASP A 511 -43.30 30.08 -21.98
CA ASP A 511 -43.65 31.39 -22.52
C ASP A 511 -42.86 32.47 -21.75
N GLN A 512 -41.99 33.20 -22.45
CA GLN A 512 -41.04 34.19 -21.91
C GLN A 512 -41.70 35.25 -20.99
N ILE A 513 -43.01 35.44 -21.12
CA ILE A 513 -43.83 36.40 -20.36
C ILE A 513 -44.14 35.89 -18.93
N ILE A 514 -44.35 34.58 -18.73
CA ILE A 514 -44.78 34.01 -17.45
C ILE A 514 -43.62 33.97 -16.44
N LEU A 515 -42.42 33.61 -16.90
CA LEU A 515 -41.20 33.66 -16.09
C LEU A 515 -40.86 35.10 -15.67
N THR A 516 -41.10 36.07 -16.56
CA THR A 516 -40.89 37.50 -16.28
C THR A 516 -41.89 38.02 -15.23
N ASP A 517 -43.15 37.57 -15.24
CA ASP A 517 -44.17 37.99 -14.27
C ASP A 517 -43.98 37.35 -12.88
N TRP A 518 -43.42 36.14 -12.79
CA TRP A 518 -43.09 35.49 -11.51
C TRP A 518 -41.91 36.17 -10.79
N LEU A 519 -40.85 36.52 -11.53
CA LEU A 519 -39.68 37.26 -11.02
C LEU A 519 -40.06 38.66 -10.48
N ASN A 520 -40.99 39.34 -11.16
CA ASN A 520 -41.47 40.66 -10.74
C ASN A 520 -42.37 40.64 -9.49
N ASN A 521 -43.05 39.53 -9.20
CA ASN A 521 -43.97 39.41 -8.06
C ASN A 521 -43.30 38.86 -6.77
N ASN A 522 -42.17 38.15 -6.88
CA ASN A 522 -41.46 37.57 -5.73
C ASN A 522 -40.11 38.26 -5.40
N GLY A 523 -39.57 39.12 -6.26
CA GLY A 523 -38.32 39.87 -6.05
C GLY A 523 -38.41 41.12 -5.16
N GLY A 524 -39.31 41.12 -4.17
CA GLY A 524 -39.65 42.30 -3.35
C GLY A 524 -39.08 42.31 -1.93
N ALA A 525 -37.94 41.67 -1.64
CA ALA A 525 -37.28 41.75 -0.35
C ALA A 525 -36.05 42.67 -0.43
N THR A 526 -36.17 43.91 0.02
CA THR A 526 -35.01 44.78 0.28
C THR A 526 -34.38 44.39 1.61
N VAL A 527 -33.28 43.62 1.57
CA VAL A 527 -32.34 43.52 2.69
C VAL A 527 -31.35 44.67 2.54
N ALA A 528 -31.27 45.50 3.58
CA ALA A 528 -30.34 46.61 3.63
C ALA A 528 -29.19 46.25 4.56
N THR A 529 -28.16 45.56 4.07
CA THR A 529 -26.78 45.60 4.60
C THR A 529 -25.82 44.80 3.69
N ASP A 530 -24.67 45.39 3.39
CA ASP A 530 -23.66 44.97 2.40
C ASP A 530 -22.81 43.72 2.79
N CYS A 531 -23.41 42.70 3.43
CA CYS A 531 -22.86 41.33 3.42
C CYS A 531 -23.47 40.58 2.24
N MET A 532 -22.63 40.11 1.32
CA MET A 532 -23.06 39.71 -0.03
C MET A 532 -24.05 38.55 -0.09
N ASP A 533 -24.88 38.63 -1.14
CA ASP A 533 -25.42 37.59 -2.02
C ASP A 533 -25.86 36.24 -1.44
N LEU A 534 -27.18 36.04 -1.41
CA LEU A 534 -27.81 34.72 -1.36
C LEU A 534 -27.77 34.10 -2.77
N THR A 535 -26.99 33.05 -2.98
CA THR A 535 -27.01 32.21 -4.19
C THR A 535 -28.13 31.17 -4.13
N TRP A 536 -28.78 30.95 -5.28
CA TRP A 536 -29.76 29.88 -5.51
C TRP A 536 -29.37 29.17 -6.81
N ASN A 537 -29.30 27.83 -6.83
CA ASN A 537 -28.97 27.04 -8.02
C ASN A 537 -30.24 26.57 -8.76
N TYR A 538 -30.24 26.61 -10.09
CA TYR A 538 -31.32 26.09 -10.95
C TYR A 538 -30.74 25.37 -12.19
N ILE A 539 -31.10 24.10 -12.41
CA ILE A 539 -30.58 23.25 -13.49
C ILE A 539 -31.66 23.05 -14.56
N VAL A 540 -31.31 23.13 -15.86
CA VAL A 540 -32.20 22.79 -17.00
C VAL A 540 -31.46 21.88 -17.98
N SER A 541 -32.08 20.79 -18.41
CA SER A 541 -31.61 19.91 -19.49
C SER A 541 -32.61 19.88 -20.67
N GLU A 542 -32.10 19.89 -21.91
CA GLU A 542 -32.91 19.66 -23.13
C GLU A 542 -32.15 18.72 -24.09
N THR A 543 -32.88 17.80 -24.73
CA THR A 543 -32.38 16.78 -25.67
C THR A 543 -32.78 17.11 -27.12
N TYR A 544 -31.88 16.86 -28.09
CA TYR A 544 -32.18 16.98 -29.53
C TYR A 544 -32.00 15.64 -30.26
N PHE A 545 -32.87 15.39 -31.25
CA PHE A 545 -32.83 14.22 -32.15
C PHE A 545 -32.62 14.68 -33.59
N ASP A 546 -31.90 13.89 -34.41
CA ASP A 546 -31.86 14.10 -35.86
C ASP A 546 -32.92 13.29 -36.62
N GLU A 547 -32.98 13.48 -37.95
CA GLU A 547 -34.03 12.96 -38.83
C GLU A 547 -34.03 11.43 -39.00
N ASP A 548 -33.00 10.73 -38.53
CA ASP A 548 -32.90 9.26 -38.57
C ASP A 548 -33.02 8.59 -37.18
N GLY A 549 -33.07 9.38 -36.10
CA GLY A 549 -33.49 8.91 -34.77
C GLY A 549 -32.46 8.09 -33.99
N ASP A 550 -31.17 8.22 -34.31
CA ASP A 550 -30.08 7.68 -33.49
C ASP A 550 -29.61 8.70 -32.43
N PHE A 551 -29.25 8.15 -31.27
CA PHE A 551 -28.88 8.86 -30.04
C PHE A 551 -27.41 9.30 -30.08
N PHE A 552 -27.13 10.58 -29.86
CA PHE A 552 -25.79 11.07 -29.51
C PHE A 552 -25.83 11.53 -28.05
N ASP A 553 -25.05 10.87 -27.20
CA ASP A 553 -24.84 11.26 -25.81
C ASP A 553 -23.71 12.30 -25.78
N ASP A 554 -24.11 13.57 -25.83
CA ASP A 554 -23.27 14.71 -25.46
C ASP A 554 -24.18 15.65 -24.66
N ASP A 555 -24.29 15.39 -23.36
CA ASP A 555 -25.03 16.24 -22.43
C ASP A 555 -24.38 17.63 -22.37
N LEU A 556 -25.09 18.60 -22.92
CA LEU A 556 -24.73 20.00 -22.89
C LEU A 556 -25.17 20.60 -21.54
N LEU A 557 -24.34 20.47 -20.51
CA LEU A 557 -24.60 21.07 -19.20
C LEU A 557 -24.55 22.60 -19.27
N LEU A 558 -25.70 23.25 -19.05
CA LEU A 558 -25.79 24.69 -18.90
C LEU A 558 -25.98 25.06 -17.42
N ASP A 559 -24.87 25.33 -16.74
CA ASP A 559 -24.89 25.88 -15.39
C ASP A 559 -25.06 27.42 -15.45
N VAL A 560 -26.03 27.96 -14.72
CA VAL A 560 -26.33 29.41 -14.71
C VAL A 560 -26.48 29.91 -13.28
N ASP A 561 -25.43 30.57 -12.79
CA ASP A 561 -25.45 31.27 -11.50
C ASP A 561 -26.29 32.56 -11.58
N PHE A 562 -27.28 32.70 -10.70
CA PHE A 562 -27.99 33.96 -10.49
C PHE A 562 -27.50 34.69 -9.23
N GLY A 563 -27.19 35.97 -9.38
CA GLY A 563 -26.80 36.86 -8.28
C GLY A 563 -27.60 38.15 -8.23
N TYR A 564 -27.71 38.73 -7.03
CA TYR A 564 -28.34 40.04 -6.84
C TYR A 564 -27.28 41.14 -6.72
N ASN A 565 -27.06 41.90 -7.79
CA ASN A 565 -26.05 42.96 -7.77
C ASN A 565 -26.65 44.30 -7.29
N ASN A 566 -25.99 44.91 -6.30
CA ASN A 566 -26.42 46.09 -5.56
C ASN A 566 -26.82 47.28 -6.47
N GLY A 567 -28.11 47.37 -6.80
CA GLY A 567 -28.73 48.52 -7.49
C GLY A 567 -29.19 48.31 -8.94
N SER A 568 -29.05 47.11 -9.54
CA SER A 568 -29.40 46.89 -10.96
C SER A 568 -30.46 45.80 -11.22
N GLY A 569 -30.94 45.12 -10.18
CA GLY A 569 -31.79 43.92 -10.33
C GLY A 569 -30.95 42.68 -10.66
N PHE A 570 -31.63 41.53 -10.84
CA PHE A 570 -31.04 40.21 -11.10
C PHE A 570 -29.97 40.24 -12.20
N VAL A 571 -28.81 39.62 -11.97
CA VAL A 571 -27.72 39.48 -12.95
C VAL A 571 -27.22 38.03 -12.96
N ILE A 572 -26.92 37.51 -14.15
CA ILE A 572 -26.26 36.20 -14.35
C ILE A 572 -24.76 36.38 -14.06
N LEU A 573 -24.19 35.56 -13.18
CA LEU A 573 -22.85 35.77 -12.62
C LEU A 573 -21.71 35.06 -13.37
N SER A 574 -21.97 33.99 -14.14
CA SER A 574 -20.94 33.24 -14.87
C SER A 574 -21.44 32.70 -16.22
N SER A 575 -20.49 32.40 -17.11
CA SER A 575 -20.72 31.87 -18.46
C SER A 575 -20.70 30.35 -18.46
N ALA A 576 -21.71 29.74 -19.10
CA ALA A 576 -21.79 28.33 -19.49
C ALA A 576 -20.42 27.65 -19.73
N GLN A 577 -20.07 26.66 -18.92
CA GLN A 577 -18.95 25.77 -19.20
C GLN A 577 -19.41 24.63 -20.11
N PHE A 578 -18.64 24.37 -21.17
CA PHE A 578 -18.79 23.18 -22.00
C PHE A 578 -17.57 22.31 -21.78
N THR A 579 -17.74 21.07 -21.35
CA THR A 579 -16.65 20.11 -21.13
C THR A 579 -16.70 19.06 -22.24
N TYR A 580 -15.62 18.92 -23.02
CA TYR A 580 -15.43 17.83 -23.97
C TYR A 580 -14.38 16.86 -23.39
N TYR A 581 -14.67 15.56 -23.38
CA TYR A 581 -13.69 14.51 -23.10
C TYR A 581 -13.15 13.90 -24.41
N ASP A 582 -11.85 13.61 -24.38
CA ASP A 582 -10.93 13.06 -25.38
C ASP A 582 -11.47 12.50 -26.72
N LEU A 583 -10.86 12.96 -27.84
CA LEU A 583 -10.77 12.18 -29.07
C LEU A 583 -9.38 11.51 -29.15
N PRO A 584 -9.27 10.17 -29.21
CA PRO A 584 -8.01 9.49 -29.44
C PRO A 584 -7.69 9.45 -30.95
N ILE A 585 -6.46 9.80 -31.34
CA ILE A 585 -5.92 9.39 -32.64
C ILE A 585 -4.58 8.65 -32.44
N ILE A 586 -4.63 7.36 -32.75
CA ILE A 586 -3.57 6.34 -32.71
C ILE A 586 -2.64 6.48 -33.93
N GLY A 587 -1.34 6.20 -33.80
CA GLY A 587 -0.54 5.84 -34.99
C GLY A 587 1.00 5.75 -34.94
N PHE A 588 1.53 4.67 -34.34
CA PHE A 588 2.69 3.82 -34.73
C PHE A 588 4.02 4.37 -35.31
N GLY A 589 5.15 3.86 -34.80
CA GLY A 589 6.39 3.75 -35.62
C GLY A 589 7.73 3.45 -34.91
N ASN A 590 7.97 2.18 -34.57
CA ASN A 590 9.23 1.43 -34.35
C ASN A 590 10.61 2.09 -34.64
N GLY A 591 11.61 1.84 -33.76
CA GLY A 591 13.03 1.79 -34.19
C GLY A 591 14.13 1.90 -33.13
N SER A 592 14.39 0.82 -32.39
CA SER A 592 15.70 0.32 -31.90
C SER A 592 16.83 1.26 -31.45
N ASN A 593 17.25 1.06 -30.19
CA ASN A 593 18.62 1.22 -29.70
C ASN A 593 19.67 0.80 -30.73
N GLY A 594 20.58 1.72 -31.06
CA GLY A 594 21.77 1.44 -31.85
C GLY A 594 22.80 2.53 -31.64
N ALA A 595 23.79 2.26 -30.79
CA ALA A 595 25.05 3.01 -30.81
C ALA A 595 25.66 2.87 -32.21
N LEU A 596 25.65 3.96 -32.97
CA LEU A 596 26.14 4.01 -34.34
C LEU A 596 27.09 5.20 -34.46
N CYS A 597 28.36 4.95 -34.16
CA CYS A 597 29.43 5.74 -34.76
C CYS A 597 29.42 5.44 -36.26
N ASP A 598 29.19 6.47 -37.07
CA ASP A 598 28.95 6.48 -38.52
C ASP A 598 27.50 6.28 -38.99
N ILE A 599 26.68 7.34 -38.96
CA ILE A 599 25.64 7.65 -39.97
C ILE A 599 25.39 9.18 -39.99
N GLU A 600 25.33 9.77 -41.21
CA GLU A 600 25.32 11.22 -41.44
C GLU A 600 23.91 11.87 -41.69
N SER A 601 22.75 11.19 -41.53
CA SER A 601 21.42 11.88 -41.67
C SER A 601 20.17 11.06 -41.26
N TYR A 602 19.08 11.75 -40.87
CA TYR A 602 17.73 11.21 -40.58
C TYR A 602 16.62 12.07 -41.28
N GLU A 603 15.56 11.47 -41.85
CA GLU A 603 14.41 12.17 -42.50
C GLU A 603 13.12 12.02 -41.67
N LEU A 604 12.34 13.10 -41.50
CA LEU A 604 11.00 13.10 -40.89
C LEU A 604 9.92 13.12 -42.00
N GLN A 605 9.02 12.13 -42.05
CA GLN A 605 7.83 12.16 -42.93
C GLN A 605 6.60 12.69 -42.15
N THR A 606 5.86 13.65 -42.72
CA THR A 606 4.63 14.23 -42.16
C THR A 606 3.39 13.76 -42.90
N LEU A 607 2.40 13.21 -42.19
CA LEU A 607 1.04 12.94 -42.69
C LEU A 607 0.02 13.14 -41.55
N PHE A 608 -0.69 14.28 -41.53
CA PHE A 608 -1.97 14.44 -40.82
C PHE A 608 -2.85 15.47 -41.57
N GLU A 609 -4.07 15.06 -41.95
CA GLU A 609 -5.13 15.87 -42.56
C GLU A 609 -6.36 15.72 -41.65
N VAL A 610 -6.93 16.82 -41.15
CA VAL A 610 -8.12 16.84 -40.26
C VAL A 610 -9.25 17.59 -40.98
N ASP A 611 -10.39 16.93 -41.15
CA ASP A 611 -11.60 17.44 -41.80
C ASP A 611 -12.71 17.61 -40.74
N ILE A 612 -13.28 18.81 -40.57
CA ILE A 612 -14.41 19.06 -39.65
C ILE A 612 -15.44 19.95 -40.34
N THR A 613 -16.66 19.45 -40.44
CA THR A 613 -17.86 20.16 -40.91
C THR A 613 -18.77 20.44 -39.71
N ALA A 614 -19.20 21.70 -39.52
CA ALA A 614 -20.20 22.06 -38.49
C ALA A 614 -21.35 22.92 -39.09
N PRO A 615 -22.62 22.75 -38.65
CA PRO A 615 -23.76 23.46 -39.23
C PRO A 615 -23.93 24.88 -38.63
N SER A 616 -23.93 25.88 -39.52
CA SER A 616 -24.60 27.20 -39.42
C SER A 616 -24.55 28.00 -38.10
N TYR A 617 -23.35 28.42 -37.68
CA TYR A 617 -23.14 29.78 -37.15
C TYR A 617 -22.48 30.60 -38.26
N SER A 618 -23.11 31.68 -38.72
CA SER A 618 -22.77 32.26 -40.02
C SER A 618 -21.44 33.03 -40.10
N ASN A 619 -20.48 32.90 -39.17
CA ASN A 619 -19.16 33.55 -39.22
C ASN A 619 -18.04 32.96 -38.32
N SER A 620 -18.18 31.73 -37.79
CA SER A 620 -17.15 31.13 -36.90
C SER A 620 -16.04 30.43 -37.70
N ASN A 621 -14.77 30.54 -37.27
CA ASN A 621 -13.61 29.91 -37.91
C ASN A 621 -12.54 29.40 -36.91
N ILE A 622 -11.80 28.35 -37.30
CA ILE A 622 -10.70 27.72 -36.52
C ILE A 622 -9.37 27.88 -37.28
N ILE A 623 -8.29 28.28 -36.60
CA ILE A 623 -6.93 28.44 -37.16
C ILE A 623 -5.94 27.64 -36.33
N VAL A 624 -5.16 26.76 -36.98
CA VAL A 624 -4.07 25.96 -36.35
C VAL A 624 -2.71 26.43 -36.84
N THR A 625 -1.78 26.70 -35.92
CA THR A 625 -0.43 27.19 -36.23
C THR A 625 0.64 26.41 -35.46
N VAL A 626 1.64 25.86 -36.16
CA VAL A 626 2.79 25.15 -35.57
C VAL A 626 4.03 26.01 -35.74
N SER A 627 4.73 26.33 -34.64
CA SER A 627 5.92 27.17 -34.67
C SER A 627 7.05 26.53 -33.86
N PRO A 628 8.30 26.52 -34.34
CA PRO A 628 9.44 26.17 -33.50
C PRO A 628 9.59 27.27 -32.43
N ASN A 629 9.63 26.85 -31.16
CA ASN A 629 9.80 27.77 -30.04
C ASN A 629 11.20 28.40 -30.14
N SER A 630 11.29 29.73 -30.14
CA SER A 630 12.47 30.47 -30.64
C SER A 630 13.12 31.38 -29.61
N ASP A 631 12.93 31.09 -28.33
CA ASP A 631 13.37 31.93 -27.23
C ASP A 631 13.84 31.06 -26.08
N GLY A 632 15.12 30.70 -26.12
CA GLY A 632 15.74 29.89 -25.07
C GLY A 632 17.25 29.93 -24.97
N PHE A 633 18.03 29.75 -26.04
CA PHE A 633 19.50 29.83 -25.96
C PHE A 633 20.13 30.30 -27.29
N GLY A 634 20.90 31.39 -27.25
CA GLY A 634 21.83 31.76 -28.32
C GLY A 634 23.22 31.20 -28.02
N ASP A 635 23.87 30.51 -28.94
CA ASP A 635 24.63 31.12 -30.04
C ASP A 635 25.03 30.05 -31.09
N THR A 636 24.54 30.30 -32.31
CA THR A 636 24.98 29.93 -33.67
C THR A 636 25.64 28.58 -34.01
N GLY A 637 24.93 27.76 -34.81
CA GLY A 637 25.61 26.74 -35.63
C GLY A 637 24.81 25.89 -36.61
N GLY A 638 23.61 25.42 -36.27
CA GLY A 638 22.84 24.51 -37.14
C GLY A 638 21.60 25.18 -37.72
N SER A 639 21.48 25.26 -39.05
CA SER A 639 20.26 25.78 -39.69
C SER A 639 19.20 24.69 -39.77
N ILE A 640 18.02 24.92 -39.19
CA ILE A 640 16.84 24.08 -39.42
C ILE A 640 16.14 24.59 -40.68
N SER A 641 16.15 23.77 -41.73
CA SER A 641 15.31 23.95 -42.92
C SER A 641 14.26 22.85 -42.94
N LYS A 642 13.06 23.16 -43.47
CA LYS A 642 11.80 22.40 -43.38
C LYS A 642 11.81 20.89 -43.67
N THR A 643 12.93 20.27 -44.02
CA THR A 643 13.08 18.81 -44.21
C THR A 643 14.49 18.27 -43.92
N LYS A 644 15.39 18.97 -43.21
CA LYS A 644 16.75 18.45 -42.91
C LYS A 644 17.39 19.11 -41.67
N VAL A 645 17.99 18.31 -40.79
CA VAL A 645 18.86 18.74 -39.69
C VAL A 645 20.31 18.36 -40.05
N ASP A 646 21.23 19.31 -39.94
CA ASP A 646 22.66 19.15 -40.26
C ASP A 646 23.45 19.28 -38.94
N PHE A 647 24.19 18.24 -38.53
CA PHE A 647 24.99 18.27 -37.31
C PHE A 647 26.40 18.81 -37.61
N PRO A 648 26.93 19.76 -36.83
CA PRO A 648 28.28 20.27 -37.03
C PRO A 648 29.34 19.26 -36.54
N ASP A 649 30.38 19.04 -37.35
CA ASP A 649 31.63 18.39 -36.93
C ASP A 649 32.25 19.13 -35.74
N LYS A 650 31.90 18.76 -34.50
CA LYS A 650 32.61 19.11 -33.25
C LYS A 650 31.87 18.57 -32.01
N GLY A 651 32.52 17.64 -31.32
CA GLY A 651 32.35 17.47 -29.87
C GLY A 651 31.32 16.44 -29.42
N ALA A 652 31.52 15.97 -28.18
CA ALA A 652 30.75 14.96 -27.49
C ALA A 652 29.66 15.61 -26.59
N GLY A 653 28.38 15.23 -26.71
CA GLY A 653 27.29 15.77 -25.87
C GLY A 653 25.87 15.24 -26.17
N ASN A 654 24.89 15.63 -25.33
CA ASN A 654 23.44 15.30 -25.39
C ASN A 654 22.61 16.45 -25.98
N TYR A 655 21.55 16.15 -26.75
CA TYR A 655 20.68 17.16 -27.41
C TYR A 655 19.16 16.81 -27.31
N THR A 656 18.30 17.81 -27.06
CA THR A 656 16.81 17.71 -26.91
C THR A 656 16.09 18.82 -27.70
N PHE A 657 14.91 18.57 -28.29
CA PHE A 657 14.13 19.54 -29.09
C PHE A 657 12.66 19.69 -28.60
N ILE A 658 12.09 20.92 -28.66
CA ILE A 658 10.71 21.29 -28.21
C ILE A 658 9.94 22.04 -29.34
N TYR A 659 8.62 21.80 -29.46
CA TYR A 659 7.72 22.49 -30.41
C TYR A 659 6.40 22.92 -29.75
N ASP A 660 5.84 24.07 -30.17
CA ASP A 660 4.54 24.57 -29.71
C ASP A 660 3.47 24.49 -30.82
N VAL A 661 2.27 23.97 -30.49
CA VAL A 661 1.10 23.98 -31.37
C VAL A 661 0.02 24.88 -30.77
N ASN A 662 -0.44 25.89 -31.51
CA ASN A 662 -1.48 26.83 -31.08
C ASN A 662 -2.75 26.74 -31.95
N VAL A 663 -3.93 26.68 -31.32
CA VAL A 663 -5.26 26.62 -31.98
C VAL A 663 -6.13 27.79 -31.51
N ARG A 664 -6.68 28.57 -32.44
CA ARG A 664 -7.61 29.69 -32.17
C ARG A 664 -9.00 29.44 -32.73
N THR A 665 -10.04 29.66 -31.92
CA THR A 665 -11.46 29.51 -32.30
C THR A 665 -12.26 30.79 -32.01
N ASN A 666 -12.99 31.33 -33.01
CA ASN A 666 -13.80 32.55 -32.84
C ASN A 666 -15.30 32.26 -32.91
N ILE A 667 -16.10 32.83 -31.97
CA ILE A 667 -17.57 32.69 -31.92
C ILE A 667 -18.25 34.06 -31.77
N SER A 668 -19.33 34.32 -32.52
CA SER A 668 -20.14 35.54 -32.39
C SER A 668 -21.65 35.25 -32.33
N ALA A 669 -22.37 35.90 -31.40
CA ALA A 669 -23.83 35.88 -31.29
C ALA A 669 -24.39 37.28 -30.99
N GLY A 670 -25.26 37.79 -31.87
CA GLY A 670 -25.81 39.15 -31.75
C GLY A 670 -24.74 40.24 -31.83
N ASN A 671 -24.78 41.21 -30.92
CA ASN A 671 -23.78 42.30 -30.85
C ASN A 671 -22.50 41.91 -30.09
N PHE A 672 -22.34 40.63 -29.71
CA PHE A 672 -21.19 40.14 -28.94
C PHE A 672 -20.35 39.15 -29.77
N SER A 673 -19.03 39.26 -29.64
CA SER A 673 -17.99 38.48 -30.33
C SER A 673 -16.90 38.14 -29.33
N THR A 674 -16.46 36.87 -29.28
CA THR A 674 -15.33 36.42 -28.46
C THR A 674 -14.45 35.40 -29.21
N SER A 675 -13.20 35.26 -28.77
CA SER A 675 -12.18 34.38 -29.37
C SER A 675 -11.42 33.64 -28.28
N PHE A 676 -11.17 32.34 -28.47
CA PHE A 676 -10.47 31.47 -27.53
C PHE A 676 -9.20 30.89 -28.17
N ASP A 677 -8.10 30.84 -27.42
CA ASP A 677 -6.81 30.27 -27.82
C ASP A 677 -6.48 29.07 -26.93
N SER A 678 -5.97 27.97 -27.49
CA SER A 678 -5.39 26.83 -26.76
C SER A 678 -4.02 26.43 -27.34
N SER A 679 -3.11 25.93 -26.49
CA SER A 679 -1.74 25.55 -26.85
C SER A 679 -1.32 24.22 -26.20
N ALA A 680 -0.54 23.40 -26.91
CA ALA A 680 0.06 22.16 -26.38
C ALA A 680 1.53 21.98 -26.85
N GLU A 681 2.38 21.39 -25.99
CA GLU A 681 3.82 21.11 -26.22
C GLU A 681 4.10 19.59 -26.33
N PHE A 682 5.12 19.19 -27.12
CA PHE A 682 5.52 17.77 -27.34
C PHE A 682 7.04 17.52 -27.20
N PHE A 683 7.47 16.30 -26.82
CA PHE A 683 8.88 15.84 -26.67
C PHE A 683 9.25 14.61 -27.53
N VAL A 684 10.50 14.51 -28.04
CA VAL A 684 11.08 13.29 -28.68
C VAL A 684 12.61 13.13 -28.42
N ASN A 685 13.01 11.97 -27.84
CA ASN A 685 14.33 11.26 -27.67
C ASN A 685 15.73 11.95 -27.68
N GLU A 686 16.63 11.51 -26.76
CA GLU A 686 18.06 11.89 -26.58
C GLU A 686 19.08 11.06 -27.42
N VAL A 687 20.27 11.63 -27.76
CA VAL A 687 21.41 10.97 -28.49
C VAL A 687 22.79 11.39 -27.89
N ASN A 688 23.78 10.48 -27.78
CA ASN A 688 25.02 10.59 -26.94
C ASN A 688 26.37 10.15 -27.64
N ILE A 689 27.56 10.80 -27.42
CA ILE A 689 28.92 10.48 -28.02
C ILE A 689 30.14 10.88 -27.07
N THR A 690 31.36 10.21 -26.99
CA THR A 690 32.55 10.51 -26.05
C THR A 690 34.06 10.19 -26.49
N PHE A 691 35.13 10.64 -25.74
CA PHE A 691 36.64 10.45 -25.88
C PHE A 691 37.43 10.29 -24.50
N ASN A 692 38.65 9.68 -24.38
CA ASN A 692 39.35 9.32 -23.08
C ASN A 692 40.90 9.64 -23.00
N SER A 693 41.43 10.14 -21.87
CA SER A 693 42.85 10.53 -21.62
C SER A 693 43.73 9.56 -20.80
N GLY A 694 43.20 8.44 -20.29
CA GLY A 694 43.96 7.44 -19.49
C GLY A 694 43.69 7.49 -17.97
N GLU A 695 44.19 6.50 -17.23
CA GLU A 695 43.94 6.27 -15.78
C GLU A 695 45.11 6.66 -14.88
N ASP A 696 44.82 7.02 -13.63
CA ASP A 696 45.80 7.39 -12.60
C ASP A 696 46.81 6.26 -12.36
N ARG A 697 48.08 6.62 -12.12
CA ARG A 697 49.16 5.63 -11.95
C ARG A 697 50.18 6.01 -10.88
N MET A 698 50.70 4.98 -10.19
CA MET A 698 51.90 5.08 -9.35
C MET A 698 53.11 4.45 -10.07
N VAL A 699 54.23 5.17 -10.10
CA VAL A 699 55.49 4.72 -10.74
C VAL A 699 56.65 4.82 -9.74
N PRO A 700 57.30 3.70 -9.38
CA PRO A 700 58.41 3.72 -8.44
C PRO A 700 59.71 4.20 -9.09
N ILE A 701 60.49 4.98 -8.35
CA ILE A 701 61.83 5.45 -8.73
C ILE A 701 62.87 5.10 -7.66
N CYS A 702 64.16 5.01 -8.04
CA CYS A 702 65.25 4.77 -7.09
C CYS A 702 65.35 5.92 -6.08
N THR A 703 65.79 5.66 -4.84
CA THR A 703 65.98 6.71 -3.82
C THR A 703 66.88 7.84 -4.35
N GLY A 704 66.35 9.05 -4.44
CA GLY A 704 67.01 10.22 -5.05
C GLY A 704 67.07 10.22 -6.60
N GLY A 705 66.32 9.36 -7.28
CA GLY A 705 66.18 9.29 -8.74
C GLY A 705 65.19 10.32 -9.30
N SER A 706 65.17 10.47 -10.63
CA SER A 706 64.26 11.40 -11.33
C SER A 706 63.88 10.89 -12.72
N LEU A 707 62.66 11.18 -13.19
CA LEU A 707 62.21 10.94 -14.57
C LEU A 707 62.15 12.24 -15.37
N SER A 708 62.44 12.19 -16.67
CA SER A 708 62.21 13.32 -17.58
C SER A 708 60.72 13.46 -17.92
N ILE A 709 60.29 14.64 -18.39
CA ILE A 709 58.88 14.91 -18.71
C ILE A 709 58.36 14.03 -19.85
N GLN A 710 59.20 13.71 -20.84
CA GLN A 710 58.80 12.77 -21.88
C GLN A 710 58.55 11.36 -21.31
N GLU A 711 59.34 10.94 -20.33
CA GLU A 711 59.16 9.64 -19.67
C GLU A 711 57.90 9.60 -18.78
N LEU A 712 57.48 10.74 -18.20
CA LEU A 712 56.18 10.89 -17.52
C LEU A 712 55.01 10.74 -18.51
N THR A 713 55.07 11.47 -19.64
CA THR A 713 54.05 11.41 -20.69
C THR A 713 53.90 10.00 -21.27
N ASP A 714 55.02 9.32 -21.52
CA ASP A 714 55.03 7.96 -22.05
C ASP A 714 54.45 6.94 -21.01
N ALA A 715 54.61 7.20 -19.71
CA ALA A 715 54.10 6.33 -18.64
C ALA A 715 52.56 6.31 -18.53
N LEU A 716 51.86 7.37 -18.96
CA LEU A 716 50.38 7.42 -18.99
C LEU A 716 49.75 6.68 -20.20
N LYS A 717 50.54 6.27 -21.21
CA LYS A 717 50.08 5.52 -22.41
C LYS A 717 48.90 6.18 -23.17
N ILE A 718 48.95 7.49 -23.38
CA ILE A 718 47.91 8.25 -24.10
C ILE A 718 47.84 7.81 -25.59
N THR A 719 46.65 7.57 -26.15
CA THR A 719 46.42 7.30 -27.59
C THR A 719 45.30 8.19 -28.17
N PRO A 720 45.32 8.55 -29.47
CA PRO A 720 46.15 7.98 -30.53
C PRO A 720 47.48 8.74 -30.74
N SER A 721 48.53 7.93 -30.91
CA SER A 721 49.88 8.38 -31.23
C SER A 721 49.95 9.19 -32.53
N LEU A 722 50.53 10.40 -32.47
CA LEU A 722 50.92 11.16 -33.66
C LEU A 722 52.29 10.68 -34.16
N SER A 723 52.29 9.87 -35.22
CA SER A 723 53.51 9.59 -35.97
C SER A 723 53.97 10.82 -36.77
N SER A 724 55.16 11.33 -36.43
CA SER A 724 56.12 12.10 -37.26
C SER A 724 55.72 13.46 -37.89
N ASN A 725 55.96 14.56 -37.14
CA ASN A 725 56.46 15.92 -37.50
C ASN A 725 55.75 16.82 -38.58
N PRO A 726 55.84 18.18 -38.49
CA PRO A 726 54.79 19.18 -38.12
C PRO A 726 54.56 20.22 -39.28
N PRO A 727 53.86 21.41 -39.18
CA PRO A 727 53.50 22.23 -37.99
C PRO A 727 52.17 23.06 -37.94
N GLN A 728 51.92 23.61 -36.73
CA GLN A 728 51.08 24.76 -36.27
C GLN A 728 49.56 24.51 -36.14
N ASP A 729 48.88 24.65 -35.00
CA ASP A 729 49.17 25.21 -33.66
C ASP A 729 48.49 24.34 -32.59
N GLY A 730 49.14 24.12 -31.43
CA GLY A 730 48.40 24.15 -30.16
C GLY A 730 48.48 23.00 -29.15
N PHE A 731 49.09 21.84 -29.41
CA PHE A 731 49.14 20.76 -28.40
C PHE A 731 50.48 19.99 -28.40
N ASP A 732 51.37 20.30 -27.44
CA ASP A 732 52.51 19.45 -27.04
C ASP A 732 52.20 18.88 -25.64
N PRO A 733 51.94 17.57 -25.49
CA PRO A 733 51.59 16.95 -24.21
C PRO A 733 52.59 17.26 -23.08
N ASN A 734 53.86 17.50 -23.40
CA ASN A 734 54.87 17.77 -22.39
C ASN A 734 54.70 19.14 -21.70
N ASP A 735 53.88 20.04 -22.24
CA ASP A 735 53.64 21.38 -21.67
C ASP A 735 52.52 21.42 -20.61
N TYR A 736 51.83 20.30 -20.35
CA TYR A 736 50.61 20.22 -19.53
C TYR A 736 50.76 19.43 -18.22
N TRP A 737 52.00 19.31 -17.74
CA TRP A 737 52.30 18.65 -16.48
C TRP A 737 52.46 19.66 -15.35
N PHE A 738 51.83 19.37 -14.22
CA PHE A 738 51.85 20.23 -13.03
C PHE A 738 52.32 19.44 -11.82
N ASP A 739 53.08 20.09 -10.93
CA ASP A 739 53.37 19.53 -9.61
C ASP A 739 52.15 19.65 -8.67
N SER A 740 52.23 19.03 -7.50
CA SER A 740 51.18 19.06 -6.47
C SER A 740 50.80 20.45 -5.96
N GLU A 741 51.60 21.48 -6.26
CA GLU A 741 51.33 22.88 -5.91
C GLU A 741 50.69 23.65 -7.09
N GLY A 742 50.44 22.98 -8.22
CA GLY A 742 49.81 23.53 -9.43
C GLY A 742 50.77 24.28 -10.34
N ASN A 743 52.09 24.15 -10.16
CA ASN A 743 53.08 24.81 -11.02
C ASN A 743 53.42 23.94 -12.23
N ASN A 744 53.49 24.54 -13.43
CA ASN A 744 53.92 23.85 -14.64
C ASN A 744 55.40 23.41 -14.51
N ILE A 745 55.66 22.12 -14.71
CA ILE A 745 57.01 21.55 -14.61
C ILE A 745 57.66 21.46 -16.00
N THR A 746 58.94 21.84 -16.10
CA THR A 746 59.70 21.83 -17.38
C THR A 746 61.07 21.14 -17.29
N SER A 747 61.32 20.37 -16.23
CA SER A 747 62.62 19.75 -15.88
C SER A 747 62.39 18.36 -15.28
N PRO A 748 63.39 17.44 -15.28
CA PRO A 748 63.22 16.13 -14.65
C PRO A 748 62.78 16.24 -13.19
N VAL A 749 61.84 15.38 -12.77
CA VAL A 749 61.18 15.42 -11.47
C VAL A 749 61.45 14.17 -10.63
N GLY A 750 61.54 14.35 -9.31
CA GLY A 750 61.81 13.29 -8.32
C GLY A 750 60.53 12.70 -7.74
N ALA A 751 60.59 12.11 -6.54
CA ALA A 751 59.40 11.55 -5.89
C ALA A 751 58.40 12.66 -5.52
N GLY A 752 57.12 12.44 -5.84
CA GLY A 752 56.05 13.43 -5.72
C GLY A 752 54.87 13.10 -6.63
N ALA A 753 53.73 13.75 -6.41
CA ALA A 753 52.55 13.63 -7.27
C ALA A 753 52.59 14.70 -8.37
N TYR A 754 52.31 14.28 -9.60
CA TYR A 754 52.27 15.14 -10.78
C TYR A 754 50.96 14.92 -11.54
N THR A 755 50.32 15.99 -11.95
CA THR A 755 49.03 15.93 -12.64
C THR A 755 49.22 16.30 -14.10
N PHE A 756 48.68 15.48 -15.01
CA PHE A 756 48.55 15.83 -16.41
C PHE A 756 47.16 16.44 -16.62
N ASP A 757 47.13 17.74 -16.89
CA ASP A 757 45.87 18.48 -17.06
C ASP A 757 45.86 19.26 -18.39
N PRO A 758 45.26 18.69 -19.45
CA PRO A 758 45.14 19.34 -20.74
C PRO A 758 44.09 20.46 -20.77
N THR A 759 43.27 20.62 -19.71
CA THR A 759 42.15 21.58 -19.66
C THR A 759 42.61 23.01 -19.36
N ILE A 760 43.79 23.20 -18.75
CA ILE A 760 44.30 24.50 -18.28
C ILE A 760 44.64 25.49 -19.41
N VAL A 761 44.72 25.04 -20.67
CA VAL A 761 45.00 25.92 -21.84
C VAL A 761 43.88 25.89 -22.90
N PHE A 762 42.97 24.92 -22.89
CA PHE A 762 41.84 24.86 -23.81
C PHE A 762 40.52 25.22 -23.11
N GLU A 763 40.07 26.46 -23.26
CA GLU A 763 38.66 26.80 -23.02
C GLU A 763 37.81 26.23 -24.16
N LEU A 764 37.44 24.94 -24.11
CA LEU A 764 36.46 24.35 -25.01
C LEU A 764 35.55 23.39 -24.24
N SER A 765 34.35 23.87 -23.91
CA SER A 765 33.25 23.09 -23.35
C SER A 765 32.70 22.10 -24.38
N GLY A 766 32.43 20.86 -23.95
CA GLY A 766 31.69 19.87 -24.77
C GLY A 766 32.51 18.71 -25.34
N CYS A 767 33.65 18.35 -24.75
CA CYS A 767 34.13 16.97 -24.75
C CYS A 767 34.55 16.65 -23.31
N PRO A 768 34.09 15.55 -22.69
CA PRO A 768 34.65 15.16 -21.41
C PRO A 768 36.13 14.81 -21.62
N PHE A 769 37.01 15.53 -20.92
CA PHE A 769 38.42 15.18 -20.77
C PHE A 769 38.61 14.66 -19.34
N THR A 770 39.32 13.55 -19.17
CA THR A 770 39.71 13.05 -17.86
C THR A 770 41.03 13.70 -17.43
N ILE A 771 41.12 14.21 -16.20
CA ILE A 771 42.38 14.62 -15.57
C ILE A 771 43.03 13.36 -15.00
N THR A 772 44.33 13.20 -15.19
CA THR A 772 45.03 11.98 -14.76
C THR A 772 46.25 12.33 -13.91
N THR A 773 46.37 11.68 -12.75
CA THR A 773 47.44 11.88 -11.78
C THR A 773 48.47 10.76 -11.87
N LEU A 774 49.75 11.14 -11.98
CA LEU A 774 50.89 10.24 -11.96
C LEU A 774 51.73 10.52 -10.72
N THR A 775 51.76 9.57 -9.78
CA THR A 775 52.53 9.71 -8.54
C THR A 775 53.84 8.93 -8.63
N LEU A 776 54.96 9.63 -8.48
CA LEU A 776 56.28 9.02 -8.38
C LEU A 776 56.62 8.73 -6.92
N VAL A 777 56.87 7.47 -6.58
CA VAL A 777 57.13 7.04 -5.20
C VAL A 777 58.53 6.43 -5.10
N GLU A 778 59.28 6.71 -4.03
CA GLU A 778 60.53 5.96 -3.79
C GLU A 778 60.17 4.52 -3.37
N TYR A 779 60.90 3.52 -3.89
CA TYR A 779 60.61 2.09 -3.65
C TYR A 779 60.49 1.74 -2.17
N ASN A 780 59.34 1.17 -1.78
CA ASN A 780 59.10 0.45 -0.53
C ASN A 780 58.91 -1.04 -0.85
N ASP A 781 59.38 -1.96 0.02
CA ASP A 781 59.31 -3.42 -0.15
C ASP A 781 57.89 -3.91 -0.55
N LEU A 782 57.79 -5.00 -1.34
CA LEU A 782 56.48 -5.62 -1.60
C LEU A 782 55.91 -6.17 -0.29
N THR A 783 54.87 -5.54 0.21
CA THR A 783 54.04 -6.10 1.27
C THR A 783 52.92 -6.90 0.62
N ALA A 784 52.72 -8.15 1.07
CA ALA A 784 51.51 -8.88 0.71
C ALA A 784 50.28 -8.13 1.24
N GLY A 785 49.29 -7.89 0.38
CA GLY A 785 47.98 -7.40 0.78
C GLY A 785 47.25 -8.40 1.69
N PRO A 786 46.13 -8.02 2.33
CA PRO A 786 45.33 -8.95 3.13
C PRO A 786 44.88 -10.15 2.30
N ASP A 787 44.75 -11.33 2.94
CA ASP A 787 44.16 -12.52 2.31
C ASP A 787 42.79 -12.16 1.70
N VAL A 788 42.60 -12.41 0.39
CA VAL A 788 41.39 -12.00 -0.31
C VAL A 788 40.40 -13.16 -0.30
N ILE A 789 39.46 -13.11 0.64
CA ILE A 789 38.20 -13.83 0.48
C ILE A 789 37.36 -12.99 -0.48
N ALA A 790 37.07 -13.52 -1.68
CA ALA A 790 36.07 -12.90 -2.55
C ALA A 790 34.71 -13.08 -1.88
N ASN A 791 34.39 -12.19 -0.94
CA ASN A 791 33.10 -12.10 -0.27
C ASN A 791 32.11 -11.45 -1.24
N ASP A 792 31.72 -12.20 -2.26
CA ASP A 792 30.38 -12.06 -2.83
C ASP A 792 29.69 -13.43 -2.70
N PRO A 793 28.91 -13.64 -1.62
CA PRO A 793 28.18 -14.89 -1.38
C PRO A 793 27.08 -15.18 -2.42
N SER A 794 26.83 -14.28 -3.38
CA SER A 794 25.66 -14.35 -4.27
C SER A 794 25.93 -14.73 -5.74
N SER A 795 27.19 -14.73 -6.23
CA SER A 795 27.40 -14.70 -7.68
C SER A 795 27.71 -16.01 -8.39
N TYR A 796 28.30 -17.03 -7.74
CA TYR A 796 28.77 -18.22 -8.47
C TYR A 796 27.85 -19.43 -8.29
N LYS A 797 27.13 -19.79 -9.36
CA LYS A 797 26.28 -20.99 -9.40
C LYS A 797 27.07 -22.19 -9.88
N CYS A 798 26.68 -23.36 -9.38
CA CYS A 798 27.24 -24.63 -9.80
C CYS A 798 27.11 -24.81 -11.33
N GLY A 799 28.23 -25.12 -11.98
CA GLY A 799 28.34 -25.24 -13.44
C GLY A 799 28.80 -23.97 -14.20
N ASP A 800 28.93 -22.82 -13.54
CA ASP A 800 29.41 -21.59 -14.18
C ASP A 800 30.93 -21.61 -14.43
N THR A 801 31.39 -20.77 -15.37
CA THR A 801 32.82 -20.49 -15.57
C THR A 801 33.18 -19.19 -14.86
N ILE A 802 34.08 -19.28 -13.89
CA ILE A 802 34.50 -18.15 -13.05
C ILE A 802 35.88 -17.69 -13.51
N SER A 803 36.02 -16.39 -13.79
CA SER A 803 37.30 -15.79 -14.20
C SER A 803 37.74 -14.76 -13.18
N PHE A 804 38.98 -14.85 -12.70
CA PHE A 804 39.61 -13.83 -11.85
C PHE A 804 40.80 -13.21 -12.57
N ASN A 805 40.96 -11.89 -12.43
CA ASN A 805 42.15 -11.19 -12.88
C ASN A 805 43.00 -10.82 -11.66
N LEU A 806 44.08 -11.57 -11.44
CA LEU A 806 44.98 -11.43 -10.30
C LEU A 806 45.62 -10.03 -10.19
N ASN A 807 45.75 -9.30 -11.31
CA ASN A 807 46.36 -7.96 -11.29
C ASN A 807 45.49 -6.91 -10.60
N ASP A 808 44.18 -7.15 -10.51
CA ASP A 808 43.24 -6.24 -9.85
C ASP A 808 43.44 -6.24 -8.32
N TYR A 809 44.23 -7.20 -7.81
CA TYR A 809 44.52 -7.38 -6.39
C TYR A 809 45.96 -6.99 -5.99
N LEU A 810 46.70 -6.30 -6.86
CA LEU A 810 48.04 -5.79 -6.54
C LEU A 810 47.97 -4.37 -5.98
N ASP A 811 48.62 -4.15 -4.84
CA ASP A 811 48.82 -2.80 -4.27
C ASP A 811 49.85 -1.95 -5.07
N VAL A 812 50.45 -2.53 -6.10
CA VAL A 812 51.41 -1.90 -7.02
C VAL A 812 51.02 -2.17 -8.48
N SER A 813 51.31 -1.23 -9.40
CA SER A 813 50.97 -1.44 -10.81
C SER A 813 51.68 -2.68 -11.38
N ALA A 814 50.92 -3.56 -12.05
CA ALA A 814 51.36 -4.86 -12.59
C ALA A 814 52.48 -4.77 -13.67
N GLY A 815 53.04 -3.58 -13.93
CA GLY A 815 54.05 -3.31 -14.94
C GLY A 815 55.51 -3.41 -14.49
N LEU A 816 55.78 -3.75 -13.22
CA LEU A 816 57.11 -3.68 -12.61
C LEU A 816 58.03 -4.90 -12.86
N ASN A 817 58.06 -5.45 -14.08
CA ASN A 817 58.82 -6.69 -14.39
C ASN A 817 58.51 -7.87 -13.44
N GLY A 818 57.28 -7.92 -12.92
CA GLY A 818 56.80 -8.97 -12.05
C GLY A 818 55.92 -9.97 -12.80
N ASP A 819 55.98 -11.23 -12.39
CA ASP A 819 55.21 -12.32 -12.99
C ASP A 819 54.41 -13.05 -11.90
N TRP A 820 53.18 -13.44 -12.21
CA TRP A 820 52.34 -14.28 -11.35
C TRP A 820 52.70 -15.76 -11.52
N TYR A 821 52.67 -16.51 -10.43
CA TYR A 821 52.97 -17.94 -10.38
C TYR A 821 51.97 -18.70 -9.53
N LEU A 822 51.55 -19.87 -9.99
CA LEU A 822 50.93 -20.90 -9.16
C LEU A 822 51.99 -21.96 -8.87
N GLY A 823 52.60 -21.90 -7.69
CA GLY A 823 53.76 -22.74 -7.38
C GLY A 823 54.96 -22.38 -8.28
N PHE A 824 55.25 -23.20 -9.30
CA PHE A 824 56.33 -22.97 -10.27
C PHE A 824 55.83 -22.58 -11.67
N ASP A 825 54.51 -22.63 -11.91
CA ASP A 825 53.93 -22.39 -13.24
C ASP A 825 53.60 -20.90 -13.39
N LEU A 826 54.12 -20.28 -14.45
CA LEU A 826 53.85 -18.89 -14.82
C LEU A 826 52.39 -18.71 -15.23
N ILE A 827 51.74 -17.65 -14.73
CA ILE A 827 50.38 -17.23 -15.08
C ILE A 827 50.48 -15.99 -15.97
N PRO A 828 50.42 -16.14 -17.30
CA PRO A 828 50.53 -15.02 -18.22
C PRO A 828 49.38 -14.03 -18.01
N ASN A 829 49.69 -12.74 -17.93
CA ASN A 829 48.73 -11.64 -17.77
C ASN A 829 47.89 -11.70 -16.49
N GLY A 830 48.18 -12.58 -15.53
CA GLY A 830 47.45 -12.64 -14.26
C GLY A 830 46.00 -13.14 -14.34
N ILE A 831 45.51 -13.63 -15.48
CA ILE A 831 44.12 -14.10 -15.60
C ILE A 831 44.05 -15.60 -15.31
N ILE A 832 43.09 -16.01 -14.48
CA ILE A 832 42.79 -17.41 -14.16
C ILE A 832 41.32 -17.71 -14.40
N GLU A 833 41.04 -18.83 -15.05
CA GLU A 833 39.68 -19.33 -15.29
C GLU A 833 39.47 -20.67 -14.58
N PHE A 834 38.28 -20.81 -14.01
CA PHE A 834 37.82 -21.94 -13.24
C PHE A 834 36.53 -22.45 -13.87
N SER A 835 36.48 -23.73 -14.24
CA SER A 835 35.29 -24.36 -14.82
C SER A 835 34.97 -25.67 -14.12
N ASN A 836 33.69 -26.04 -14.08
CA ASN A 836 33.16 -27.30 -13.53
C ASN A 836 33.41 -27.51 -12.02
N PHE A 837 33.15 -26.50 -11.21
CA PHE A 837 33.12 -26.67 -9.76
C PHE A 837 31.77 -27.22 -9.32
N GLY A 838 31.81 -28.21 -8.42
CA GLY A 838 30.64 -28.60 -7.64
C GLY A 838 30.34 -27.55 -6.56
N ALA A 839 29.17 -27.61 -5.94
CA ALA A 839 28.83 -26.69 -4.85
C ALA A 839 29.80 -26.85 -3.66
N GLY A 840 30.26 -25.73 -3.09
CA GLY A 840 31.19 -25.69 -1.97
C GLY A 840 32.17 -24.52 -1.98
N SER A 841 32.99 -24.44 -0.94
CA SER A 841 34.03 -23.41 -0.75
C SER A 841 35.38 -23.88 -1.27
N PHE A 842 36.06 -23.02 -2.03
CA PHE A 842 37.37 -23.30 -2.63
C PHE A 842 38.38 -22.21 -2.28
N THR A 843 39.63 -22.61 -2.07
CA THR A 843 40.72 -21.70 -1.73
C THR A 843 41.97 -22.05 -2.54
N LYS A 844 42.67 -21.06 -3.08
CA LYS A 844 43.88 -21.27 -3.88
C LYS A 844 44.88 -20.11 -3.74
N THR A 845 46.15 -20.48 -3.57
CA THR A 845 47.25 -19.54 -3.30
C THR A 845 48.10 -19.27 -4.56
N TYR A 846 48.44 -18.01 -4.79
CA TYR A 846 49.22 -17.48 -5.91
C TYR A 846 50.41 -16.65 -5.41
N ASN A 847 51.52 -16.66 -6.13
CA ASN A 847 52.70 -15.86 -5.79
C ASN A 847 52.95 -14.82 -6.89
N TYR A 848 53.30 -13.60 -6.51
CA TYR A 848 53.76 -12.57 -7.44
C TYR A 848 55.24 -12.27 -7.17
N ARG A 849 56.09 -12.38 -8.20
CA ARG A 849 57.55 -12.22 -8.07
C ARG A 849 58.06 -11.10 -8.93
N ILE A 850 58.79 -10.16 -8.33
CA ILE A 850 59.50 -9.10 -9.06
C ILE A 850 60.97 -9.50 -9.23
N GLN A 851 61.48 -9.40 -10.48
CA GLN A 851 62.88 -9.72 -10.78
C GLN A 851 63.86 -8.63 -10.30
N GLU A 852 65.10 -9.02 -10.00
CA GLU A 852 66.15 -8.10 -9.54
C GLU A 852 66.41 -6.96 -10.54
N SER A 853 66.57 -5.74 -10.02
CA SER A 853 66.94 -4.56 -10.82
C SER A 853 68.21 -3.90 -10.28
N SER A 854 68.75 -2.90 -10.99
CA SER A 854 69.92 -2.15 -10.51
C SER A 854 69.68 -1.34 -9.23
N CYS A 855 68.42 -1.16 -8.81
CA CYS A 855 68.04 -0.33 -7.66
C CYS A 855 67.44 -1.10 -6.47
N TRP A 856 67.01 -2.36 -6.63
CA TRP A 856 66.41 -3.17 -5.56
C TRP A 856 66.59 -4.68 -5.81
N PRO A 857 66.69 -5.50 -4.73
CA PRO A 857 66.78 -6.95 -4.83
C PRO A 857 65.45 -7.56 -5.31
N ALA A 858 65.48 -8.81 -5.79
CA ALA A 858 64.26 -9.56 -6.12
C ALA A 858 63.38 -9.77 -4.88
N ASP A 859 62.07 -9.67 -5.05
CA ASP A 859 61.08 -9.70 -3.96
C ASP A 859 59.81 -10.48 -4.38
N GLU A 860 59.12 -11.12 -3.42
CA GLU A 860 58.01 -12.06 -3.66
C GLU A 860 56.88 -11.88 -2.64
N ALA A 861 55.63 -11.76 -3.12
CA ALA A 861 54.42 -11.67 -2.33
C ALA A 861 53.48 -12.86 -2.60
N VAL A 862 52.70 -13.28 -1.60
CA VAL A 862 51.77 -14.43 -1.66
C VAL A 862 50.35 -13.92 -1.47
N TYR A 863 49.42 -14.40 -2.31
CA TYR A 863 48.01 -14.02 -2.32
C TYR A 863 47.13 -15.27 -2.28
N GLU A 864 46.21 -15.34 -1.34
CA GLU A 864 45.21 -16.41 -1.25
C GLU A 864 43.85 -15.92 -1.77
N ILE A 865 43.24 -16.68 -2.68
CA ILE A 865 41.89 -16.43 -3.20
C ILE A 865 40.95 -17.51 -2.71
N ALA A 866 39.93 -17.10 -1.96
CA ALA A 866 38.81 -17.97 -1.56
C ALA A 866 37.50 -17.55 -2.25
N TYR A 867 36.70 -18.51 -2.72
CA TYR A 867 35.38 -18.31 -3.34
C TYR A 867 34.41 -19.45 -3.01
N ASN A 868 33.11 -19.18 -3.05
CA ASN A 868 32.05 -20.16 -2.78
C ASN A 868 31.18 -20.37 -4.02
N VAL A 869 30.74 -21.61 -4.25
CA VAL A 869 29.84 -22.00 -5.35
C VAL A 869 28.58 -22.62 -4.74
N ILE A 870 27.40 -22.12 -5.09
CA ILE A 870 26.11 -22.62 -4.56
C ILE A 870 25.34 -23.46 -5.59
N GLU A 871 24.47 -24.36 -5.12
CA GLU A 871 23.59 -25.15 -6.00
C GLU A 871 22.62 -24.24 -6.79
N ARG A 872 22.22 -24.69 -7.99
CA ARG A 872 21.14 -24.05 -8.76
C ARG A 872 19.78 -24.41 -8.17
N SER A 873 18.83 -23.50 -8.15
CA SER A 873 17.46 -23.69 -7.62
C SER A 873 16.46 -23.87 -8.75
N ALA A 874 15.61 -24.91 -8.70
CA ALA A 874 14.47 -25.04 -9.62
C ALA A 874 13.25 -24.19 -9.21
N GLY A 875 13.34 -23.48 -8.09
CA GLY A 875 12.21 -22.82 -7.45
C GLY A 875 11.45 -23.71 -6.48
N LEU A 876 10.29 -23.22 -6.07
CA LEU A 876 9.28 -23.91 -5.28
C LEU A 876 8.05 -24.16 -6.16
N ASP A 877 7.22 -25.11 -5.71
CA ASP A 877 6.00 -25.48 -6.44
C ASP A 877 5.04 -24.29 -6.58
N GLY A 878 4.43 -24.19 -7.76
CA GLY A 878 3.58 -23.09 -8.17
C GLY A 878 2.20 -23.54 -8.64
N THR A 879 1.31 -22.58 -8.87
CA THR A 879 0.00 -22.83 -9.49
C THR A 879 -0.26 -21.82 -10.60
N LEU A 880 -1.03 -22.22 -11.61
CA LEU A 880 -1.40 -21.36 -12.73
C LEU A 880 -2.85 -21.65 -13.15
N LEU A 881 -3.68 -20.61 -13.21
CA LEU A 881 -5.04 -20.69 -13.74
C LEU A 881 -5.04 -20.23 -15.21
N ILE A 882 -5.73 -20.98 -16.08
CA ILE A 882 -5.85 -20.67 -17.50
C ILE A 882 -7.30 -20.73 -17.96
N GLU A 883 -7.64 -20.02 -19.03
CA GLU A 883 -8.91 -20.21 -19.72
C GLU A 883 -8.92 -21.53 -20.50
N ASN A 884 -10.11 -22.09 -20.77
CA ASN A 884 -10.22 -23.31 -21.56
C ASN A 884 -9.71 -23.12 -23.00
N GLY A 885 -8.94 -24.08 -23.50
CA GLY A 885 -8.36 -24.04 -24.85
C GLY A 885 -7.06 -23.22 -24.94
N THR A 886 -6.65 -22.55 -23.86
CA THR A 886 -5.37 -21.87 -23.80
C THR A 886 -4.24 -22.89 -23.78
N THR A 887 -3.23 -22.67 -24.63
CA THR A 887 -2.00 -23.47 -24.59
C THR A 887 -1.04 -22.81 -23.62
N VAL A 888 -0.56 -23.56 -22.64
CA VAL A 888 0.37 -23.06 -21.62
C VAL A 888 1.75 -22.81 -22.23
N THR A 889 2.40 -21.69 -21.90
CA THR A 889 3.75 -21.34 -22.36
C THR A 889 4.80 -21.63 -21.28
N GLU A 890 6.06 -21.83 -21.68
CA GLU A 890 7.17 -21.99 -20.72
C GLU A 890 7.35 -20.75 -19.85
N GLU A 891 7.10 -19.56 -20.41
CA GLU A 891 7.16 -18.28 -19.70
C GLU A 891 6.10 -18.20 -18.60
N ALA A 892 4.84 -18.58 -18.90
CA ALA A 892 3.76 -18.58 -17.92
C ALA A 892 4.00 -19.61 -16.80
N LEU A 893 4.52 -20.80 -17.14
CA LEU A 893 4.90 -21.80 -16.14
C LEU A 893 6.09 -21.33 -15.31
N PHE A 894 7.10 -20.74 -15.92
CA PHE A 894 8.30 -20.29 -15.21
C PHE A 894 8.01 -19.11 -14.28
N ALA A 895 7.12 -18.19 -14.67
CA ALA A 895 6.63 -17.12 -13.81
C ALA A 895 5.75 -17.62 -12.65
N ALA A 896 5.08 -18.76 -12.83
CA ALA A 896 4.25 -19.38 -11.79
C ALA A 896 5.07 -20.12 -10.72
N LEU A 897 6.35 -20.42 -10.98
CA LEU A 897 7.24 -21.01 -9.99
C LEU A 897 7.55 -20.00 -8.87
N LEU A 898 7.50 -20.47 -7.64
CA LEU A 898 7.84 -19.66 -6.48
C LEU A 898 9.35 -19.75 -6.18
N GLY A 899 9.85 -18.92 -5.28
CA GLY A 899 11.22 -19.01 -4.74
C GLY A 899 12.35 -18.92 -5.78
N SER A 900 12.68 -17.73 -6.30
CA SER A 900 13.87 -17.43 -7.11
C SER A 900 14.43 -18.58 -7.98
N PRO A 901 13.63 -19.14 -8.92
CA PRO A 901 14.07 -20.24 -9.78
C PRO A 901 15.18 -19.78 -10.73
N ASP A 902 16.24 -20.58 -10.86
CA ASP A 902 17.31 -20.36 -11.82
C ASP A 902 16.85 -20.76 -13.23
N SER A 903 17.26 -19.98 -14.23
CA SER A 903 17.04 -20.29 -15.65
C SER A 903 17.86 -21.51 -16.09
N ASN A 904 17.42 -22.21 -17.16
CA ASN A 904 18.02 -23.40 -17.80
C ASN A 904 17.53 -24.80 -17.37
N GLY A 905 16.37 -24.90 -16.71
CA GLY A 905 15.67 -26.16 -16.51
C GLY A 905 14.82 -26.56 -17.72
N ILE A 906 14.26 -27.77 -17.68
CA ILE A 906 13.42 -28.34 -18.74
C ILE A 906 12.05 -28.67 -18.16
N TRP A 907 10.99 -28.35 -18.90
CA TRP A 907 9.61 -28.70 -18.55
C TRP A 907 9.22 -30.12 -19.01
N SER A 908 8.50 -30.84 -18.15
CA SER A 908 7.88 -32.13 -18.47
C SER A 908 6.51 -32.23 -17.81
N PRO A 909 5.45 -32.77 -18.46
CA PRO A 909 5.41 -33.26 -19.83
C PRO A 909 5.45 -32.13 -20.87
N ALA A 910 5.40 -32.47 -22.17
CA ALA A 910 5.30 -31.45 -23.22
C ALA A 910 4.07 -30.55 -22.99
N LEU A 911 4.27 -29.24 -23.18
CA LEU A 911 3.27 -28.21 -22.89
C LEU A 911 1.94 -28.49 -23.59
N ALA A 912 0.86 -28.43 -22.81
CA ALA A 912 -0.52 -28.65 -23.23
C ALA A 912 -1.44 -27.68 -22.46
N GLY A 913 -2.69 -28.06 -22.19
CA GLY A 913 -3.63 -27.31 -21.33
C GLY A 913 -3.43 -27.63 -19.84
N ALA A 914 -4.52 -27.74 -19.08
CA ALA A 914 -4.46 -28.08 -17.66
C ALA A 914 -3.72 -29.41 -17.39
N GLY A 915 -2.99 -29.45 -16.27
CA GLY A 915 -2.10 -30.55 -15.91
C GLY A 915 -0.99 -30.10 -14.96
N ILE A 916 -0.17 -31.05 -14.53
CA ILE A 916 1.01 -30.77 -13.69
C ILE A 916 2.24 -30.76 -14.58
N TYR A 917 2.98 -29.66 -14.56
CA TYR A 917 4.24 -29.47 -15.28
C TYR A 917 5.38 -29.40 -14.27
N THR A 918 6.43 -30.17 -14.47
CA THR A 918 7.62 -30.17 -13.62
C THR A 918 8.76 -29.48 -14.35
N TYR A 919 9.32 -28.45 -13.74
CA TYR A 919 10.57 -27.81 -14.12
C TYR A 919 11.73 -28.54 -13.48
N THR A 920 12.69 -28.99 -14.29
CA THR A 920 13.85 -29.75 -13.79
C THR A 920 15.15 -29.09 -14.22
N ILE A 921 15.97 -28.68 -13.25
CA ILE A 921 17.38 -28.37 -13.49
C ILE A 921 18.17 -29.67 -13.39
N GLN A 922 18.70 -30.10 -14.52
CA GLN A 922 19.39 -31.39 -14.65
C GLN A 922 20.69 -31.42 -13.84
N ALA A 923 21.01 -32.60 -13.27
CA ALA A 923 22.29 -32.80 -12.60
C ALA A 923 23.47 -32.62 -13.57
N THR A 924 24.52 -31.94 -13.10
CA THR A 924 25.83 -31.85 -13.77
C THR A 924 26.92 -32.38 -12.83
N THR A 925 28.15 -32.55 -13.32
CA THR A 925 29.20 -33.19 -12.52
C THR A 925 29.56 -32.31 -11.32
N GLY A 926 29.12 -32.71 -10.12
CA GLY A 926 29.34 -31.96 -8.87
C GLY A 926 28.14 -31.13 -8.39
N CYS A 927 27.01 -31.13 -9.12
CA CYS A 927 25.79 -30.41 -8.77
C CYS A 927 24.59 -31.38 -8.73
N LEU A 928 23.66 -31.17 -7.80
CA LEU A 928 22.46 -32.00 -7.67
C LEU A 928 21.36 -31.61 -8.68
N GLU A 929 20.49 -32.56 -9.01
CA GLU A 929 19.26 -32.28 -9.76
C GLU A 929 18.26 -31.57 -8.84
N GLN A 930 17.59 -30.54 -9.34
CA GLN A 930 16.51 -29.84 -8.64
C GLN A 930 15.23 -29.84 -9.46
N THR A 931 14.09 -29.92 -8.79
CA THR A 931 12.78 -29.95 -9.44
C THR A 931 11.77 -29.09 -8.70
N ALA A 932 10.89 -28.42 -9.44
CA ALA A 932 9.70 -27.76 -8.93
C ALA A 932 8.53 -28.01 -9.89
N SER A 933 7.29 -27.99 -9.41
CA SER A 933 6.10 -28.30 -10.22
C SER A 933 5.09 -27.16 -10.22
N VAL A 934 4.48 -26.90 -11.37
CA VAL A 934 3.36 -25.99 -11.53
C VAL A 934 2.11 -26.78 -11.84
N THR A 935 1.09 -26.62 -11.00
CA THR A 935 -0.24 -27.19 -11.23
C THR A 935 -1.09 -26.20 -12.02
N VAL A 936 -1.46 -26.57 -13.25
CA VAL A 936 -2.29 -25.76 -14.13
C VAL A 936 -3.75 -26.21 -14.07
N SER A 937 -4.66 -25.29 -13.76
CA SER A 937 -6.11 -25.53 -13.65
C SER A 937 -6.92 -24.61 -14.58
N ILE A 938 -8.18 -24.98 -14.88
CA ILE A 938 -9.09 -24.18 -15.73
C ILE A 938 -10.08 -23.40 -14.85
N SER A 939 -10.34 -22.13 -15.17
CA SER A 939 -11.29 -21.26 -14.47
C SER A 939 -12.78 -21.61 -14.76
N ILE A 940 -13.67 -21.27 -13.81
CA ILE A 940 -15.13 -21.41 -13.95
C ILE A 940 -15.69 -20.17 -14.66
N SER A 941 -16.43 -20.35 -15.76
CA SER A 941 -16.80 -19.24 -16.66
C SER A 941 -18.29 -18.94 -16.86
N ASP A 942 -19.24 -19.78 -16.42
CA ASP A 942 -20.69 -19.51 -16.59
C ASP A 942 -21.55 -20.17 -15.50
N LEU A 943 -21.64 -19.52 -14.34
CA LEU A 943 -22.57 -19.86 -13.25
C LEU A 943 -23.77 -18.89 -13.27
N ARG A 944 -24.95 -19.43 -13.54
CA ARG A 944 -26.21 -18.66 -13.56
C ARG A 944 -27.04 -19.00 -12.34
N ILE A 945 -27.28 -18.00 -11.52
CA ILE A 945 -28.03 -18.17 -10.27
C ILE A 945 -29.28 -17.31 -10.34
N LYS A 946 -30.42 -17.85 -9.89
CA LYS A 946 -31.66 -17.08 -9.70
C LYS A 946 -32.12 -17.13 -8.25
N THR A 947 -32.54 -15.99 -7.70
CA THR A 947 -33.20 -15.88 -6.38
C THR A 947 -34.15 -14.69 -6.34
N TYR A 948 -35.14 -14.71 -5.44
CA TYR A 948 -35.98 -13.54 -5.15
C TYR A 948 -35.84 -13.15 -3.69
N LEU A 949 -35.91 -11.85 -3.42
CA LEU A 949 -35.98 -11.28 -2.09
C LEU A 949 -37.45 -11.04 -1.72
N GLN A 950 -37.88 -11.55 -0.57
CA GLN A 950 -39.25 -11.38 -0.11
C GLN A 950 -39.59 -9.90 0.07
N GLY A 951 -38.67 -9.10 0.64
CA GLY A 951 -38.86 -7.67 0.85
C GLY A 951 -39.30 -6.94 -0.42
N ALA A 952 -38.46 -7.01 -1.45
CA ALA A 952 -38.72 -6.40 -2.75
C ALA A 952 -39.93 -7.01 -3.49
N SER A 953 -40.37 -8.22 -3.13
CA SER A 953 -41.55 -8.86 -3.73
C SER A 953 -42.87 -8.44 -3.07
N LEU A 954 -42.83 -7.80 -1.89
CA LEU A 954 -44.01 -7.32 -1.19
C LEU A 954 -44.54 -6.04 -1.85
N ASN A 955 -45.86 -5.91 -1.90
CA ASN A 955 -46.55 -4.74 -2.47
C ASN A 955 -46.11 -4.39 -3.92
N PRO A 956 -46.14 -5.33 -4.86
CA PRO A 956 -45.61 -5.09 -6.21
C PRO A 956 -46.38 -3.99 -6.93
N ASN A 957 -45.69 -3.33 -7.87
CA ASN A 957 -46.31 -2.37 -8.77
C ASN A 957 -47.45 -3.03 -9.56
N THR A 958 -48.52 -2.28 -9.78
CA THR A 958 -49.69 -2.80 -10.52
C THR A 958 -49.30 -3.14 -11.96
N GLY A 959 -49.47 -4.40 -12.35
CA GLY A 959 -49.08 -4.93 -13.66
C GLY A 959 -47.66 -5.51 -13.73
N GLU A 960 -46.88 -5.45 -12.64
CA GLU A 960 -45.54 -6.01 -12.53
C GLU A 960 -45.44 -7.08 -11.42
N GLU A 961 -46.56 -7.75 -11.10
CA GLU A 961 -46.65 -8.68 -9.95
C GLU A 961 -45.78 -9.93 -10.05
N THR A 962 -45.05 -10.10 -11.17
CA THR A 962 -44.10 -11.18 -11.40
C THR A 962 -42.65 -10.77 -11.21
N LEU A 963 -42.37 -9.49 -10.95
CA LEU A 963 -41.02 -8.94 -10.76
C LEU A 963 -40.85 -8.43 -9.32
N MET A 964 -39.62 -8.45 -8.82
CA MET A 964 -39.26 -7.69 -7.62
C MET A 964 -39.36 -6.19 -7.89
N ARG A 965 -39.61 -5.38 -6.87
CA ARG A 965 -39.45 -3.93 -6.94
C ARG A 965 -37.98 -3.55 -6.92
N ASP A 966 -37.67 -2.39 -7.47
CA ASP A 966 -36.34 -1.79 -7.58
C ASP A 966 -36.33 -0.36 -7.04
N ASP A 967 -37.14 -0.09 -6.02
CA ASP A 967 -37.31 1.24 -5.42
C ASP A 967 -35.96 1.85 -5.00
N LEU A 968 -35.05 1.06 -4.42
CA LEU A 968 -33.69 1.51 -4.06
C LEU A 968 -32.90 2.05 -5.26
N ARG A 969 -33.01 1.39 -6.42
CA ARG A 969 -32.38 1.83 -7.67
C ARG A 969 -33.04 3.12 -8.17
N VAL A 970 -34.38 3.16 -8.17
CA VAL A 970 -35.16 4.32 -8.60
C VAL A 970 -34.85 5.56 -7.74
N LEU A 971 -34.62 5.37 -6.44
CA LEU A 971 -34.27 6.42 -5.48
C LEU A 971 -32.77 6.77 -5.46
N GLY A 972 -31.92 6.02 -6.18
CA GLY A 972 -30.47 6.24 -6.21
C GLY A 972 -29.76 5.90 -4.90
N TYR A 973 -30.30 4.97 -4.11
CA TYR A 973 -29.73 4.59 -2.81
C TYR A 973 -28.78 3.38 -2.88
N ILE A 974 -28.75 2.61 -3.97
CA ILE A 974 -27.80 1.51 -4.10
C ILE A 974 -26.37 2.08 -4.25
N PRO A 975 -25.41 1.72 -3.38
CA PRO A 975 -24.05 2.24 -3.46
C PRO A 975 -23.30 1.66 -4.67
N LEU A 976 -22.35 2.43 -5.22
CA LEU A 976 -21.45 1.95 -6.29
C LEU A 976 -20.41 0.95 -5.79
N ILE A 977 -20.10 1.02 -4.49
CA ILE A 977 -19.20 0.10 -3.78
C ILE A 977 -20.06 -0.92 -3.07
N SER A 978 -19.75 -2.21 -3.24
CA SER A 978 -20.41 -3.29 -2.55
C SER A 978 -20.36 -3.07 -1.02
N PRO A 979 -21.47 -3.33 -0.30
CA PRO A 979 -21.49 -3.26 1.16
C PRO A 979 -20.77 -4.46 1.83
N TYR A 980 -20.20 -5.39 1.06
CA TYR A 980 -19.54 -6.60 1.56
C TYR A 980 -18.02 -6.46 1.62
N ALA A 981 -17.35 -7.44 2.25
CA ALA A 981 -15.93 -7.37 2.61
C ALA A 981 -14.96 -7.20 1.43
N ASP A 982 -15.36 -7.55 0.20
CA ASP A 982 -14.52 -7.40 -0.99
C ASP A 982 -14.50 -5.96 -1.53
N LEU A 983 -15.40 -5.09 -1.06
CA LEU A 983 -15.53 -3.68 -1.48
C LEU A 983 -15.56 -3.51 -2.99
N LEU A 984 -16.10 -4.49 -3.72
CA LEU A 984 -16.09 -4.51 -5.18
C LEU A 984 -16.92 -3.35 -5.72
N THR A 985 -16.41 -2.65 -6.73
CA THR A 985 -17.08 -1.48 -7.32
C THR A 985 -17.78 -1.82 -8.63
N CYS A 986 -18.88 -1.13 -8.93
CA CYS A 986 -19.56 -1.17 -10.23
C CYS A 986 -19.70 0.24 -10.82
N GLU A 987 -19.88 0.32 -12.14
CA GLU A 987 -20.12 1.58 -12.85
C GLU A 987 -21.56 2.06 -12.62
N ALA A 988 -21.77 3.37 -12.49
CA ALA A 988 -23.12 3.92 -12.26
C ALA A 988 -24.12 3.57 -13.37
N SER A 989 -23.64 3.30 -14.58
CA SER A 989 -24.44 2.92 -15.74
C SER A 989 -25.20 1.60 -15.55
N VAL A 990 -24.75 0.71 -14.65
CA VAL A 990 -25.43 -0.58 -14.38
C VAL A 990 -26.81 -0.40 -13.74
N PHE A 991 -27.10 0.78 -13.19
CA PHE A 991 -28.40 1.12 -12.60
C PHE A 991 -29.38 1.79 -13.58
N THR A 992 -28.99 2.00 -14.83
CA THR A 992 -29.84 2.59 -15.88
C THR A 992 -30.88 1.63 -16.49
N PRO A 993 -30.65 0.30 -16.62
CA PRO A 993 -31.65 -0.62 -17.15
C PRO A 993 -32.95 -0.61 -16.33
N THR A 994 -34.07 -0.84 -17.02
CA THR A 994 -35.41 -0.92 -16.44
C THR A 994 -36.08 -2.24 -16.83
N GLY A 995 -37.20 -2.58 -16.19
CA GLY A 995 -37.90 -3.83 -16.46
C GLY A 995 -37.19 -5.04 -15.83
N PRO A 996 -37.26 -6.25 -16.42
CA PRO A 996 -36.75 -7.48 -15.82
C PRO A 996 -35.29 -7.43 -15.37
N ASP A 997 -34.43 -6.75 -16.13
CA ASP A 997 -32.97 -6.71 -15.93
C ASP A 997 -32.52 -5.55 -15.03
N ALA A 998 -33.46 -4.77 -14.47
CA ALA A 998 -33.12 -3.68 -13.57
C ALA A 998 -32.55 -4.20 -12.25
N ILE A 999 -31.54 -3.53 -11.69
CA ILE A 999 -30.93 -3.96 -10.43
C ILE A 999 -31.84 -3.66 -9.25
N VAL A 1000 -32.01 -4.65 -8.38
CA VAL A 1000 -32.71 -4.56 -7.09
C VAL A 1000 -31.72 -4.20 -5.99
N ASP A 1001 -30.59 -4.92 -5.91
CA ASP A 1001 -29.62 -4.78 -4.83
C ASP A 1001 -28.29 -5.53 -5.07
N TRP A 1002 -27.33 -5.34 -4.16
CA TRP A 1002 -26.12 -6.15 -4.01
C TRP A 1002 -26.40 -7.47 -3.30
N ILE A 1003 -25.80 -8.57 -3.78
CA ILE A 1003 -25.91 -9.90 -3.18
C ILE A 1003 -24.54 -10.57 -3.06
N TRP A 1004 -24.32 -11.34 -1.99
CA TRP A 1004 -23.07 -12.06 -1.72
C TRP A 1004 -23.20 -13.52 -2.11
N VAL A 1005 -22.23 -14.03 -2.89
CA VAL A 1005 -22.22 -15.41 -3.38
C VAL A 1005 -20.98 -16.13 -2.86
N GLU A 1006 -21.18 -17.34 -2.32
CA GLU A 1006 -20.07 -18.21 -1.85
C GLU A 1006 -20.06 -19.55 -2.58
N LEU A 1007 -18.85 -20.06 -2.83
CA LEU A 1007 -18.56 -21.44 -3.18
C LEU A 1007 -17.98 -22.14 -1.96
N ARG A 1008 -18.61 -23.24 -1.53
CA ARG A 1008 -18.12 -24.09 -0.43
C ARG A 1008 -17.66 -25.46 -0.91
N ASP A 1009 -16.74 -26.07 -0.19
CA ASP A 1009 -16.15 -27.37 -0.55
C ASP A 1009 -17.22 -28.48 -0.65
N ALA A 1010 -17.08 -29.35 -1.65
CA ALA A 1010 -18.05 -30.43 -1.85
C ALA A 1010 -18.02 -31.53 -0.78
N ASN A 1011 -16.89 -31.69 -0.08
CA ASN A 1011 -16.69 -32.68 0.97
C ASN A 1011 -16.90 -32.06 2.37
N ASP A 1012 -16.67 -30.75 2.50
CA ASP A 1012 -16.95 -29.97 3.70
C ASP A 1012 -17.78 -28.72 3.37
N ASN A 1013 -19.09 -28.80 3.60
CA ASN A 1013 -20.00 -27.69 3.32
C ASN A 1013 -19.89 -26.52 4.33
N THR A 1014 -18.99 -26.60 5.31
CA THR A 1014 -18.64 -25.47 6.20
C THR A 1014 -17.45 -24.66 5.69
N ALA A 1015 -16.59 -25.26 4.86
CA ALA A 1015 -15.40 -24.62 4.32
C ALA A 1015 -15.74 -23.73 3.10
N ILE A 1016 -15.53 -22.42 3.25
CA ILE A 1016 -15.70 -21.45 2.17
C ILE A 1016 -14.42 -21.42 1.33
N LEU A 1017 -14.54 -21.66 0.03
CA LEU A 1017 -13.42 -21.75 -0.91
C LEU A 1017 -13.24 -20.49 -1.76
N ALA A 1018 -14.36 -19.84 -2.08
CA ALA A 1018 -14.38 -18.56 -2.78
C ALA A 1018 -15.65 -17.80 -2.46
N SER A 1019 -15.61 -16.48 -2.53
CA SER A 1019 -16.78 -15.63 -2.36
C SER A 1019 -16.61 -14.31 -3.09
N LYS A 1020 -17.71 -13.74 -3.60
CA LYS A 1020 -17.69 -12.42 -4.23
C LYS A 1020 -19.04 -11.73 -4.15
N SER A 1021 -19.01 -10.41 -4.25
CA SER A 1021 -20.17 -9.56 -4.51
C SER A 1021 -20.70 -9.72 -5.93
N ALA A 1022 -22.00 -9.56 -6.06
CA ALA A 1022 -22.76 -9.66 -7.30
C ALA A 1022 -23.98 -8.73 -7.26
N LEU A 1023 -24.64 -8.53 -8.39
CA LEU A 1023 -25.84 -7.71 -8.51
C LEU A 1023 -27.07 -8.59 -8.77
N LEU A 1024 -28.19 -8.28 -8.11
CA LEU A 1024 -29.46 -8.98 -8.26
C LEU A 1024 -30.41 -8.19 -9.15
N GLN A 1025 -30.95 -8.80 -10.20
CA GLN A 1025 -31.93 -8.21 -11.12
C GLN A 1025 -33.39 -8.47 -10.69
N ARG A 1026 -34.34 -7.66 -11.17
CA ARG A 1026 -35.77 -7.72 -10.81
C ARG A 1026 -36.45 -9.04 -11.16
N ASP A 1027 -35.98 -9.73 -12.18
CA ASP A 1027 -36.48 -11.05 -12.58
C ASP A 1027 -35.82 -12.22 -11.80
N GLY A 1028 -34.90 -11.89 -10.89
CA GLY A 1028 -34.18 -12.77 -9.99
C GLY A 1028 -32.81 -13.23 -10.47
N ASP A 1029 -32.37 -12.87 -11.67
CA ASP A 1029 -31.02 -13.19 -12.14
C ASP A 1029 -29.95 -12.52 -11.28
N ILE A 1030 -28.92 -13.29 -10.90
CA ILE A 1030 -27.71 -12.79 -10.26
C ILE A 1030 -26.62 -12.69 -11.32
N VAL A 1031 -26.11 -11.48 -11.50
CA VAL A 1031 -25.14 -11.10 -12.53
C VAL A 1031 -23.89 -10.50 -11.89
N ASP A 1032 -22.82 -10.46 -12.67
CA ASP A 1032 -21.57 -9.82 -12.26
C ASP A 1032 -21.73 -8.29 -12.17
N VAL A 1033 -20.67 -7.59 -11.76
CA VAL A 1033 -20.70 -6.13 -11.52
C VAL A 1033 -20.90 -5.28 -12.78
N ASP A 1034 -20.88 -5.88 -13.96
CA ASP A 1034 -21.28 -5.23 -15.21
C ASP A 1034 -22.81 -5.18 -15.40
N GLY A 1035 -23.57 -5.81 -14.49
CA GLY A 1035 -25.03 -5.87 -14.52
C GLY A 1035 -25.60 -6.78 -15.60
N LEU A 1036 -24.78 -7.56 -16.32
CA LEU A 1036 -25.19 -8.33 -17.49
C LEU A 1036 -24.62 -9.76 -17.53
N SER A 1037 -23.34 -9.94 -17.19
CA SER A 1037 -22.64 -11.21 -17.33
C SER A 1037 -23.06 -12.19 -16.24
N SER A 1038 -23.07 -13.48 -16.57
CA SER A 1038 -23.16 -14.54 -15.56
C SER A 1038 -21.93 -14.52 -14.65
N LEU A 1039 -22.07 -15.01 -13.42
CA LEU A 1039 -20.95 -15.06 -12.49
C LEU A 1039 -19.84 -16.00 -12.96
N SER A 1040 -18.61 -15.51 -12.91
CA SER A 1040 -17.39 -16.29 -13.01
C SER A 1040 -16.61 -16.26 -11.70
N PHE A 1041 -15.90 -17.35 -11.42
CA PHE A 1041 -14.98 -17.46 -10.29
C PHE A 1041 -13.62 -17.87 -10.84
N ASP A 1042 -12.57 -17.20 -10.39
CA ASP A 1042 -11.17 -17.57 -10.63
C ASP A 1042 -10.77 -18.76 -9.75
N PHE A 1043 -11.60 -19.80 -9.78
CA PHE A 1043 -11.47 -21.02 -9.01
C PHE A 1043 -11.50 -22.22 -9.96
N ALA A 1044 -10.85 -23.32 -9.56
CA ALA A 1044 -10.77 -24.50 -10.40
C ALA A 1044 -12.16 -25.11 -10.66
N SER A 1045 -12.36 -25.74 -11.82
CA SER A 1045 -13.55 -26.56 -12.06
C SER A 1045 -13.67 -27.69 -11.03
N GLY A 1046 -14.87 -27.98 -10.54
CA GLY A 1046 -15.07 -28.90 -9.42
C GLY A 1046 -16.54 -29.04 -8.99
N ASN A 1047 -16.77 -29.63 -7.82
CA ASN A 1047 -18.10 -29.67 -7.22
C ASN A 1047 -18.13 -28.68 -6.05
N TYR A 1048 -19.18 -27.88 -5.94
CA TYR A 1048 -19.28 -26.82 -4.93
C TYR A 1048 -20.70 -26.71 -4.40
N TYR A 1049 -20.86 -26.44 -3.11
CA TYR A 1049 -22.13 -25.89 -2.63
C TYR A 1049 -22.18 -24.41 -2.94
N ILE A 1050 -23.31 -23.97 -3.50
CA ILE A 1050 -23.56 -22.54 -3.79
C ILE A 1050 -24.38 -21.95 -2.64
N VAL A 1051 -23.91 -20.84 -2.08
CA VAL A 1051 -24.57 -20.08 -1.02
C VAL A 1051 -24.86 -18.67 -1.49
N LEU A 1052 -26.04 -18.16 -1.16
CA LEU A 1052 -26.42 -16.77 -1.34
C LEU A 1052 -26.70 -16.13 0.02
N ASN A 1053 -26.17 -14.93 0.23
CA ASN A 1053 -26.42 -14.12 1.41
C ASN A 1053 -26.77 -12.69 0.96
N HIS A 1054 -27.63 -12.02 1.72
CA HIS A 1054 -28.03 -10.64 1.45
C HIS A 1054 -28.13 -9.85 2.78
N ARG A 1055 -27.84 -8.55 2.78
CA ARG A 1055 -27.65 -7.76 4.02
C ARG A 1055 -28.77 -7.82 5.05
N ASN A 1056 -30.01 -8.06 4.60
CA ASN A 1056 -31.24 -8.02 5.41
C ASN A 1056 -32.15 -9.26 5.21
N HIS A 1057 -31.66 -10.30 4.54
CA HIS A 1057 -32.39 -11.55 4.32
C HIS A 1057 -31.56 -12.75 4.77
N LEU A 1058 -32.23 -13.80 5.26
CA LEU A 1058 -31.56 -15.03 5.67
C LEU A 1058 -30.90 -15.75 4.49
N GLY A 1059 -29.66 -16.18 4.70
CA GLY A 1059 -28.87 -16.90 3.69
C GLY A 1059 -29.48 -18.25 3.29
N ILE A 1060 -29.23 -18.65 2.04
CA ILE A 1060 -29.69 -19.91 1.46
C ILE A 1060 -28.56 -20.67 0.78
N MET A 1061 -28.54 -21.99 0.92
CA MET A 1061 -27.55 -22.87 0.27
C MET A 1061 -28.22 -24.01 -0.48
N THR A 1062 -27.59 -24.47 -1.56
CA THR A 1062 -27.94 -25.73 -2.24
C THR A 1062 -27.88 -26.95 -1.30
N ALA A 1063 -28.77 -27.94 -1.46
CA ALA A 1063 -28.78 -29.14 -0.61
C ALA A 1063 -27.63 -30.12 -0.91
N THR A 1064 -27.11 -30.07 -2.15
CA THR A 1064 -26.07 -30.95 -2.69
C THR A 1064 -25.13 -30.11 -3.53
N SER A 1065 -23.86 -30.51 -3.61
CA SER A 1065 -22.90 -29.82 -4.46
C SER A 1065 -23.30 -29.83 -5.94
N ILE A 1066 -23.02 -28.72 -6.59
CA ILE A 1066 -23.24 -28.44 -8.01
C ILE A 1066 -21.90 -28.59 -8.72
N VAL A 1067 -21.89 -29.30 -9.85
CA VAL A 1067 -20.69 -29.40 -10.68
C VAL A 1067 -20.51 -28.08 -11.41
N LEU A 1068 -19.47 -27.32 -11.07
CA LEU A 1068 -19.05 -26.14 -11.82
C LEU A 1068 -17.93 -26.52 -12.77
N ASN A 1069 -18.15 -26.28 -14.06
CA ASN A 1069 -17.20 -26.57 -15.12
C ASN A 1069 -17.40 -25.56 -16.25
N GLU A 1070 -16.83 -25.83 -17.40
CA GLU A 1070 -16.87 -24.99 -18.61
C GLU A 1070 -18.27 -24.91 -19.26
N SER A 1071 -19.23 -25.72 -18.82
CA SER A 1071 -20.64 -25.65 -19.26
C SER A 1071 -21.45 -24.79 -18.30
N THR A 1072 -22.41 -24.05 -18.84
CA THR A 1072 -23.40 -23.28 -18.08
C THR A 1072 -24.00 -24.12 -16.97
N SER A 1073 -23.78 -23.69 -15.73
CA SER A 1073 -24.33 -24.31 -14.53
C SER A 1073 -25.47 -23.43 -14.02
N ILE A 1074 -26.68 -23.99 -13.93
CA ILE A 1074 -27.88 -23.24 -13.53
C ILE A 1074 -28.28 -23.66 -12.11
N VAL A 1075 -28.43 -22.66 -11.23
CA VAL A 1075 -28.93 -22.84 -9.86
C VAL A 1075 -30.08 -21.88 -9.64
N ASP A 1076 -31.31 -22.40 -9.61
CA ASP A 1076 -32.51 -21.58 -9.48
C ASP A 1076 -33.18 -21.79 -8.13
N PHE A 1077 -32.93 -20.89 -7.18
CA PHE A 1077 -33.55 -20.94 -5.85
C PHE A 1077 -35.03 -20.53 -5.85
N THR A 1078 -35.55 -20.01 -6.95
CA THR A 1078 -36.98 -19.69 -7.08
C THR A 1078 -37.83 -20.93 -7.38
N ASP A 1079 -37.23 -21.95 -8.00
CA ASP A 1079 -37.88 -23.21 -8.32
C ASP A 1079 -37.96 -24.14 -7.09
N ALA A 1080 -39.17 -24.60 -6.78
CA ALA A 1080 -39.41 -25.61 -5.75
C ALA A 1080 -38.68 -26.95 -6.04
N GLY A 1081 -38.29 -27.21 -7.29
CA GLY A 1081 -37.46 -28.35 -7.69
C GLY A 1081 -36.01 -28.28 -7.21
N GLN A 1082 -35.46 -27.07 -7.03
CA GLN A 1082 -34.12 -26.89 -6.49
C GLN A 1082 -34.14 -27.15 -4.98
N SER A 1083 -33.41 -28.18 -4.54
CA SER A 1083 -33.32 -28.51 -3.11
C SER A 1083 -32.34 -27.57 -2.40
N THR A 1084 -32.73 -27.11 -1.20
CA THR A 1084 -31.90 -26.27 -0.32
C THR A 1084 -31.38 -27.06 0.87
N TYR A 1085 -30.28 -26.59 1.47
CA TYR A 1085 -29.88 -27.06 2.78
C TYR A 1085 -30.96 -26.67 3.78
N GLY A 1086 -31.57 -27.69 4.39
CA GLY A 1086 -32.79 -27.53 5.16
C GLY A 1086 -34.05 -27.28 4.31
N ASN A 1087 -35.23 -27.50 4.92
CA ASN A 1087 -36.52 -27.50 4.22
C ASN A 1087 -37.32 -26.20 4.38
N LEU A 1088 -36.84 -25.24 5.17
CA LEU A 1088 -37.52 -23.98 5.50
C LEU A 1088 -36.70 -22.74 5.10
N ALA A 1089 -35.60 -22.92 4.38
CA ALA A 1089 -34.70 -21.85 3.94
C ALA A 1089 -35.37 -20.78 3.06
N ARG A 1090 -36.53 -21.10 2.45
CA ARG A 1090 -37.25 -20.22 1.51
C ARG A 1090 -38.71 -20.05 1.91
N THR A 1091 -39.32 -18.98 1.42
CA THR A 1091 -40.74 -18.65 1.62
C THR A 1091 -41.52 -18.59 0.32
N SER A 1092 -42.82 -18.87 0.41
CA SER A 1092 -43.81 -18.53 -0.63
C SER A 1092 -44.75 -17.41 -0.19
N SER A 1093 -44.61 -16.92 1.05
CA SER A 1093 -45.45 -15.87 1.59
C SER A 1093 -44.99 -14.52 1.06
N GLY A 1094 -45.89 -13.76 0.43
CA GLY A 1094 -45.53 -12.47 -0.18
C GLY A 1094 -44.73 -12.60 -1.49
N MET A 1095 -44.57 -13.80 -2.03
CA MET A 1095 -43.89 -14.05 -3.30
C MET A 1095 -44.89 -14.13 -4.46
N PRO A 1096 -44.44 -13.90 -5.72
CA PRO A 1096 -45.23 -14.19 -6.91
C PRO A 1096 -45.68 -15.66 -6.96
N ILE A 1097 -46.74 -15.94 -7.72
CA ILE A 1097 -47.30 -17.29 -7.80
C ILE A 1097 -46.27 -18.30 -8.35
N ASN A 1098 -46.05 -19.39 -7.62
CA ASN A 1098 -45.06 -20.44 -7.90
C ASN A 1098 -43.58 -19.99 -7.83
N ILE A 1099 -43.29 -18.83 -7.22
CA ILE A 1099 -41.94 -18.38 -6.94
C ILE A 1099 -41.66 -18.53 -5.44
N LEU A 1100 -40.46 -19.03 -5.11
CA LEU A 1100 -39.91 -19.04 -3.76
C LEU A 1100 -38.85 -17.95 -3.61
N GLY A 1101 -38.75 -17.35 -2.43
CA GLY A 1101 -37.75 -16.32 -2.14
C GLY A 1101 -37.04 -16.52 -0.81
N MET A 1102 -35.98 -15.75 -0.61
CA MET A 1102 -35.27 -15.60 0.66
C MET A 1102 -36.16 -14.88 1.67
N TRP A 1103 -36.08 -15.26 2.94
CA TRP A 1103 -36.85 -14.62 4.00
C TRP A 1103 -36.27 -13.23 4.34
N THR A 1104 -37.12 -12.21 4.40
CA THR A 1104 -36.72 -10.88 4.87
C THR A 1104 -36.73 -10.79 6.40
N GLY A 1105 -35.97 -9.85 6.95
CA GLY A 1105 -36.03 -9.44 8.35
C GLY A 1105 -34.81 -9.80 9.18
N ASP A 1106 -33.65 -10.06 8.56
CA ASP A 1106 -32.36 -10.21 9.25
C ASP A 1106 -31.60 -8.89 9.17
N GLY A 1107 -32.19 -7.79 9.65
CA GLY A 1107 -31.59 -6.45 9.57
C GLY A 1107 -30.46 -6.23 10.58
N THR A 1108 -30.27 -7.19 11.51
CA THR A 1108 -29.10 -7.25 12.39
C THR A 1108 -27.91 -7.97 11.74
N GLY A 1109 -28.15 -8.75 10.69
CA GLY A 1109 -27.13 -9.51 9.96
C GLY A 1109 -26.57 -10.70 10.73
N ASP A 1110 -27.28 -11.19 11.76
CA ASP A 1110 -26.80 -12.27 12.65
C ASP A 1110 -27.24 -13.67 12.20
N GLY A 1111 -27.95 -13.78 11.08
CA GLY A 1111 -28.48 -15.03 10.55
C GLY A 1111 -29.75 -15.50 11.23
N LYS A 1112 -30.44 -14.61 11.96
CA LYS A 1112 -31.69 -14.92 12.65
C LYS A 1112 -32.69 -13.79 12.45
N VAL A 1113 -33.98 -14.17 12.45
CA VAL A 1113 -35.08 -13.21 12.42
C VAL A 1113 -35.83 -13.31 13.74
N SER A 1114 -35.56 -12.38 14.65
CA SER A 1114 -36.24 -12.30 15.94
C SER A 1114 -37.04 -11.00 16.04
N PHE A 1115 -38.32 -11.10 16.41
CA PHE A 1115 -39.18 -9.93 16.46
C PHE A 1115 -38.62 -8.83 17.38
N SER A 1116 -38.04 -9.20 18.52
CA SER A 1116 -37.51 -8.24 19.49
C SER A 1116 -36.24 -7.54 19.04
N GLU A 1117 -35.28 -8.27 18.46
CA GLU A 1117 -33.99 -7.68 18.08
C GLU A 1117 -34.15 -6.80 16.85
N GLU A 1118 -34.91 -7.26 15.86
CA GLU A 1118 -35.22 -6.49 14.65
C GLU A 1118 -36.04 -5.23 14.97
N THR A 1119 -37.03 -5.33 15.87
CA THR A 1119 -37.77 -4.13 16.33
C THR A 1119 -36.83 -3.11 16.97
N ASN A 1120 -35.86 -3.56 17.76
CA ASN A 1120 -34.88 -2.66 18.36
C ASN A 1120 -33.97 -2.04 17.29
N LYS A 1121 -33.52 -2.82 16.29
CA LYS A 1121 -32.70 -2.32 15.19
C LYS A 1121 -33.42 -1.24 14.39
N THR A 1122 -34.66 -1.49 13.95
CA THR A 1122 -35.50 -0.49 13.28
C THR A 1122 -35.71 0.75 14.14
N LEU A 1123 -35.98 0.57 15.44
CA LEU A 1123 -36.18 1.70 16.36
C LEU A 1123 -34.93 2.57 16.49
N ILE A 1124 -33.74 1.94 16.57
CA ILE A 1124 -32.46 2.64 16.64
C ILE A 1124 -32.26 3.47 15.37
N ASP A 1125 -32.42 2.88 14.19
CA ASP A 1125 -32.24 3.62 12.93
C ASP A 1125 -33.24 4.78 12.82
N VAL A 1126 -34.51 4.58 13.21
CA VAL A 1126 -35.53 5.64 13.22
C VAL A 1126 -35.19 6.77 14.18
N ILE A 1127 -34.74 6.46 15.40
CA ILE A 1127 -34.44 7.46 16.42
C ILE A 1127 -33.15 8.22 16.09
N LEU A 1128 -32.15 7.55 15.53
CA LEU A 1128 -30.84 8.11 15.22
C LEU A 1128 -30.75 8.80 13.86
N GLU A 1129 -31.77 8.67 13.01
CA GLU A 1129 -31.87 9.42 11.75
C GLU A 1129 -31.64 10.92 12.01
N PRO A 1130 -30.62 11.56 11.40
CA PRO A 1130 -30.27 12.96 11.69
C PRO A 1130 -31.43 13.95 11.52
N SER A 1131 -32.35 13.62 10.61
CA SER A 1131 -33.55 14.41 10.34
C SER A 1131 -34.62 14.28 11.45
N ASN A 1132 -34.55 13.24 12.30
CA ASN A 1132 -35.44 13.01 13.43
C ASN A 1132 -35.01 13.76 14.70
N ILE A 1133 -34.99 15.09 14.63
CA ILE A 1133 -34.62 15.98 15.74
C ILE A 1133 -35.53 15.88 16.99
N THR A 1134 -36.60 15.09 16.93
CA THR A 1134 -37.54 14.87 18.04
C THR A 1134 -37.34 13.52 18.74
N PHE A 1135 -36.47 12.65 18.22
CA PHE A 1135 -36.27 11.27 18.68
C PHE A 1135 -37.61 10.50 18.73
N SER A 1136 -38.53 10.82 17.82
CA SER A 1136 -39.86 10.23 17.77
C SER A 1136 -39.81 8.88 17.09
N SER A 1137 -40.35 7.85 17.74
CA SER A 1137 -40.51 6.52 17.13
C SER A 1137 -41.60 6.47 16.05
N ASN A 1138 -42.38 7.54 15.86
CA ASN A 1138 -43.34 7.67 14.75
C ASN A 1138 -42.77 8.50 13.59
N TYR A 1139 -41.45 8.64 13.51
CA TYR A 1139 -40.80 9.32 12.39
C TYR A 1139 -40.69 8.32 11.23
N ASP A 1140 -41.34 8.64 10.11
CA ASP A 1140 -41.54 7.72 8.97
C ASP A 1140 -40.75 8.15 7.72
N PHE A 1141 -39.70 8.97 7.88
CA PHE A 1141 -38.89 9.52 6.77
C PHE A 1141 -37.41 9.19 6.94
N VAL A 1142 -37.10 7.92 7.19
CA VAL A 1142 -35.70 7.45 7.29
C VAL A 1142 -35.32 6.89 5.95
N ASN A 1143 -34.98 7.78 5.02
CA ASN A 1143 -34.71 7.42 3.64
C ASN A 1143 -33.23 7.08 3.45
N GLY A 1144 -32.94 5.98 2.74
CA GLY A 1144 -31.57 5.61 2.40
C GLY A 1144 -31.37 4.09 2.27
N TYR A 1145 -30.12 3.68 2.25
CA TYR A 1145 -29.70 2.29 2.14
C TYR A 1145 -29.38 1.69 3.51
N TYR A 1146 -30.40 1.14 4.17
CA TYR A 1146 -30.31 0.62 5.53
C TYR A 1146 -30.51 -0.90 5.59
N ASP A 1147 -29.86 -1.57 6.55
CA ASP A 1147 -30.07 -3.01 6.81
C ASP A 1147 -31.48 -3.28 7.37
N SER A 1148 -32.07 -2.32 8.08
CA SER A 1148 -33.42 -2.45 8.66
C SER A 1148 -34.55 -2.24 7.67
N ASP A 1149 -34.25 -1.82 6.43
CA ASP A 1149 -35.24 -1.71 5.35
C ASP A 1149 -35.61 -3.10 4.85
N ALA A 1150 -36.49 -3.78 5.59
CA ALA A 1150 -36.97 -5.12 5.26
C ALA A 1150 -37.84 -5.15 3.99
N LEU A 1151 -38.35 -4.00 3.52
CA LEU A 1151 -39.23 -3.86 2.36
C LEU A 1151 -38.46 -3.54 1.07
N LEU A 1152 -37.20 -3.11 1.18
CA LEU A 1152 -36.35 -2.66 0.08
C LEU A 1152 -37.00 -1.51 -0.71
N ASP A 1153 -37.73 -0.63 -0.02
CA ASP A 1153 -38.35 0.56 -0.61
C ASP A 1153 -37.63 1.87 -0.31
N GLY A 1154 -36.48 1.80 0.36
CA GLY A 1154 -35.61 2.94 0.64
C GLY A 1154 -36.15 3.86 1.71
N ASN A 1155 -37.19 3.48 2.45
CA ASN A 1155 -37.74 4.25 3.56
C ASN A 1155 -38.02 3.37 4.78
N VAL A 1156 -37.16 3.47 5.81
CA VAL A 1156 -37.34 2.75 7.06
C VAL A 1156 -38.42 3.41 7.93
N SER A 1157 -39.56 2.76 8.09
CA SER A 1157 -40.59 3.19 9.03
C SER A 1157 -40.70 2.25 10.23
N PHE A 1158 -40.88 2.79 11.45
CA PHE A 1158 -41.04 1.90 12.62
C PHE A 1158 -42.29 1.00 12.46
N SER A 1159 -43.37 1.53 11.88
CA SER A 1159 -44.63 0.80 11.79
C SER A 1159 -44.68 -0.21 10.64
N GLY A 1160 -44.08 0.06 9.49
CA GLY A 1160 -44.07 -0.87 8.37
C GLY A 1160 -43.23 -2.11 8.67
N GLU A 1161 -42.03 -1.90 9.18
CA GLU A 1161 -40.93 -2.85 9.16
C GLU A 1161 -41.14 -3.85 10.29
N VAL A 1162 -41.49 -3.34 11.46
CA VAL A 1162 -41.92 -4.14 12.61
C VAL A 1162 -43.13 -4.99 12.26
N ASN A 1163 -44.09 -4.47 11.48
CA ASN A 1163 -45.24 -5.27 11.05
C ASN A 1163 -44.84 -6.38 10.08
N GLN A 1164 -43.92 -6.12 9.15
CA GLN A 1164 -43.43 -7.15 8.23
C GLN A 1164 -42.59 -8.22 8.94
N VAL A 1165 -41.66 -7.82 9.80
CA VAL A 1165 -40.86 -8.75 10.61
C VAL A 1165 -41.78 -9.62 11.46
N LEU A 1166 -42.79 -9.03 12.11
CA LEU A 1166 -43.79 -9.78 12.87
C LEU A 1166 -44.51 -10.81 12.00
N LEU A 1167 -44.88 -10.43 10.79
CA LEU A 1167 -45.56 -11.30 9.85
C LEU A 1167 -44.65 -12.46 9.42
N SER A 1168 -43.39 -12.19 9.08
CA SER A 1168 -42.38 -13.22 8.78
C SER A 1168 -42.22 -14.21 9.93
N VAL A 1169 -42.07 -13.73 11.17
CA VAL A 1169 -41.94 -14.57 12.36
C VAL A 1169 -43.17 -15.44 12.60
N ILE A 1170 -44.38 -14.86 12.47
CA ILE A 1170 -45.64 -15.59 12.70
C ILE A 1170 -45.90 -16.62 11.60
N LEU A 1171 -45.56 -16.30 10.35
CA LEU A 1171 -45.79 -17.16 9.18
C LEU A 1171 -44.67 -18.18 8.94
N PHE A 1172 -43.54 -18.06 9.64
CA PHE A 1172 -42.47 -19.04 9.55
C PHE A 1172 -42.99 -20.44 9.88
N PRO A 1173 -42.84 -21.44 9.00
CA PRO A 1173 -43.47 -22.76 9.20
C PRO A 1173 -42.99 -23.51 10.45
N GLY A 1174 -41.79 -23.20 10.96
CA GLY A 1174 -41.29 -23.73 12.23
C GLY A 1174 -42.01 -23.18 13.47
N ASN A 1175 -42.63 -22.00 13.36
CA ASN A 1175 -43.41 -21.36 14.42
C ASN A 1175 -44.85 -21.89 14.49
N VAL A 1176 -44.99 -23.16 14.86
CA VAL A 1176 -46.30 -23.81 15.02
C VAL A 1176 -47.19 -23.19 16.12
N THR A 1177 -46.63 -22.29 16.93
CA THR A 1177 -47.33 -21.58 18.01
C THR A 1177 -47.86 -20.20 17.61
N TYR A 1178 -47.47 -19.69 16.43
CA TYR A 1178 -47.73 -18.31 16.00
C TYR A 1178 -47.27 -17.27 17.04
N SER A 1179 -46.19 -17.58 17.76
CA SER A 1179 -45.64 -16.71 18.80
C SER A 1179 -44.85 -15.58 18.16
N SER A 1180 -45.10 -14.34 18.56
CA SER A 1180 -44.25 -13.18 18.19
C SER A 1180 -42.91 -13.17 18.92
N GLN A 1181 -42.59 -14.19 19.71
CA GLN A 1181 -41.34 -14.33 20.47
C GLN A 1181 -40.66 -15.66 20.11
N TYR A 1182 -40.77 -16.06 18.84
CA TYR A 1182 -40.16 -17.28 18.35
C TYR A 1182 -38.73 -16.98 17.90
N ASN A 1183 -37.74 -17.56 18.57
CA ASN A 1183 -36.32 -17.23 18.39
C ASN A 1183 -35.54 -18.32 17.63
N GLU A 1184 -36.23 -19.36 17.13
CA GLU A 1184 -35.62 -20.46 16.36
C GLU A 1184 -35.81 -20.24 14.84
N PHE A 1185 -36.14 -19.01 14.42
CA PHE A 1185 -36.19 -18.62 13.02
C PHE A 1185 -34.81 -18.19 12.58
N VAL A 1186 -33.98 -19.20 12.33
CA VAL A 1186 -32.57 -19.05 11.95
C VAL A 1186 -32.36 -19.49 10.52
N GLU A 1187 -31.32 -18.96 9.88
CA GLU A 1187 -30.88 -19.44 8.57
C GLU A 1187 -30.60 -20.94 8.56
N GLN A 1188 -30.73 -21.55 7.38
CA GLN A 1188 -30.43 -22.96 7.20
C GLN A 1188 -29.14 -23.10 6.43
N LEU A 1189 -28.03 -22.81 7.12
CA LEU A 1189 -26.67 -23.01 6.66
C LEU A 1189 -25.90 -23.91 7.67
N PRO A 1190 -24.88 -24.66 7.23
CA PRO A 1190 -24.08 -25.51 8.13
C PRO A 1190 -23.05 -24.70 8.95
N SER A 1191 -22.69 -23.50 8.50
CA SER A 1191 -21.86 -22.51 9.20
C SER A 1191 -22.22 -21.10 8.71
N PRO A 1192 -22.00 -20.04 9.53
CA PRO A 1192 -22.18 -18.65 9.12
C PRO A 1192 -21.39 -18.27 7.86
N SER A 1193 -21.81 -17.20 7.18
CA SER A 1193 -21.16 -16.63 5.98
C SER A 1193 -20.03 -15.64 6.33
N ASN A 1194 -19.03 -15.51 5.45
CA ASN A 1194 -17.97 -14.49 5.54
C ASN A 1194 -18.47 -13.07 5.24
N MET A 1195 -19.67 -12.92 4.67
CA MET A 1195 -20.34 -11.62 4.48
C MET A 1195 -20.51 -10.86 5.80
N ARG A 1196 -20.58 -11.57 6.93
CA ARG A 1196 -20.73 -10.99 8.27
C ARG A 1196 -19.39 -10.46 8.76
N SER A 1197 -18.90 -9.43 8.07
CA SER A 1197 -17.62 -8.81 8.36
C SER A 1197 -17.65 -8.05 9.68
N GLN A 1198 -16.46 -7.94 10.29
CA GLN A 1198 -16.20 -7.17 11.49
C GLN A 1198 -16.62 -5.69 11.33
N ALA A 1199 -16.61 -5.14 10.12
CA ALA A 1199 -16.99 -3.75 9.82
C ALA A 1199 -18.51 -3.47 10.02
N THR A 1200 -19.39 -4.40 9.66
CA THR A 1200 -20.84 -4.27 9.93
C THR A 1200 -21.12 -4.41 11.43
N LEU A 1201 -20.38 -5.29 12.11
CA LEU A 1201 -20.43 -5.45 13.56
C LEU A 1201 -19.92 -4.20 14.29
N GLU A 1202 -18.86 -3.57 13.79
CA GLU A 1202 -18.27 -2.32 14.29
C GLU A 1202 -19.19 -1.13 14.06
N GLN A 1203 -19.83 -0.99 12.88
CA GLN A 1203 -20.86 0.04 12.67
C GLN A 1203 -22.07 -0.15 13.59
N ASN A 1204 -22.52 -1.40 13.77
CA ASN A 1204 -23.61 -1.69 14.70
C ASN A 1204 -23.21 -1.46 16.17
N GLN A 1205 -21.95 -1.71 16.54
CA GLN A 1205 -21.39 -1.36 17.85
C GLN A 1205 -21.26 0.15 18.03
N ILE A 1206 -20.83 0.92 17.03
CA ILE A 1206 -20.77 2.38 17.07
C ILE A 1206 -22.18 2.97 17.25
N ARG A 1207 -23.17 2.49 16.49
CA ARG A 1207 -24.58 2.90 16.65
C ARG A 1207 -25.14 2.52 18.02
N ALA A 1208 -24.78 1.34 18.55
CA ALA A 1208 -25.16 0.91 19.89
C ALA A 1208 -24.50 1.76 20.99
N LEU A 1209 -23.24 2.15 20.82
CA LEU A 1209 -22.51 3.04 21.73
C LEU A 1209 -23.09 4.46 21.73
N GLN A 1210 -23.42 5.00 20.55
CA GLN A 1210 -24.12 6.29 20.41
C GLN A 1210 -25.51 6.25 21.06
N ALA A 1211 -26.26 5.14 20.90
CA ALA A 1211 -27.54 4.96 21.56
C ALA A 1211 -27.41 4.87 23.09
N GLU A 1212 -26.36 4.23 23.61
CA GLU A 1212 -26.09 4.15 25.06
C GLU A 1212 -25.63 5.52 25.61
N GLU A 1213 -24.91 6.32 24.84
CA GLU A 1213 -24.57 7.71 25.17
C GLU A 1213 -25.81 8.61 25.25
N ILE A 1214 -26.72 8.49 24.27
CA ILE A 1214 -28.01 9.20 24.26
C ILE A 1214 -28.90 8.78 25.44
N LYS A 1215 -28.90 7.51 25.83
CA LYS A 1215 -29.66 7.00 26.99
C LYS A 1215 -29.10 7.47 28.34
N ASN A 1216 -27.80 7.76 28.40
CA ASN A 1216 -27.12 8.23 29.60
C ASN A 1216 -27.19 9.75 29.78
N ASN A 1217 -27.49 10.49 28.70
CA ASN A 1217 -27.88 11.90 28.70
C ASN A 1217 -29.40 12.08 28.89
#